data_AF-A0A8T4EIK5-F1
#
_entry.id   AF-A0A8T4EIK5-F1
#
_cell.length_a   1.000
_cell.length_b   1.000
_cell.length_c   1.000
_cell.angle_alpha   90.00
_cell.angle_beta   90.00
_cell.angle_gamma   90.00
#
_symmetry.space_group_name_H-M   'P 1'
#
loop_
_entity.id
_entity.type
_entity.pdbx_description
1 polymer ?
#
loop_
_entity_poly.entity_id
_entity_poly.type
_entity_poly.pdbx_seq_one_letter_code
_entity_poly.pdbx_strand_id
1 'polypeptide(L)'
;MANITCKSGDEGELFYDDFEDGSWSRTYWGLYNQTAQDPSWVKETNGYLEIYSSQATINNQHNLVAVWYNKSGFDFKNSEIFISHEYIKSHKIYAGGDGGCTRVLSENNLSDLISTGIYAYGINIFGDCDAGGIGSTTTFDQTNVLYRYNASADEIILSHNGGTSTIDVSSLDKTQNWYLVHMATTRRSGGSAGSDTANHTLYNYEVNLTEDGDILKDSFILNVTSTENYAPEVTSVILNSTYATNLTNENLTAYWTSTDADGDAIVNITDWRLNGTSIALLNLPFEAHENSANNATDYSTHNLNASVAGATFLESSGYDGHGAYLTDGSNDYIHTDTNIKLTDSQSKLSLFFWINLTTTNGGGIAELNDILTGDGEQCIFINDNSGTLQFYVDDGYRDSSASLTAGQWTHIGVTFDGIIWRFYKDGSELSSYTDAEGDKAHWCGDGSGSALNDVYLGVGYNSYHAGIYDNFILLNRTLSDEQILAIYRNETNKVVSQETEVGEAWTACITPNDGTEDGDEICSNQITILEEENELPAVSNILLSSSQGKNTSIENLSISWTSTDADGDSITNITDWRLNDNSFALLNLPFEANRNEENNATDYSTNSNNGTVFGVSFESGGGFNGFGYYSFDGSDDYILVDENYDVSELENISIFAWIKPSSATAERGIIQMASSLTSGSPCFLIQDNSGTLRFYIGGAYREESTSLSQSTWQMVGLTYNGSIWKFYKNGVLLSTYAGGTNNCGVSDDLYIGNGWANYFHGGIDGVLMFNRALSNEQILLLNKSVDYEISSDEINIDENWTACIIPNDKTQDGTMLCSNSLAILESASSSMSISNVILNSTYGTNTTNENLTLYFEQQNAKTNITDWRLGGTSMAVLNMPFETDGKNNITDYSTYNHSGIIQNAKYNVTGDKYGNGAYYFDGNDDSILISHPPEKIYGNYTVMAWVLVKDTGVRNIFSTRYGGPTDPFFDMKLQSGSTIHGDIGDGTNWITVSANAAFTYGVDVWYHVAYAVNTTGYKIYVNGTQKGSGSFNAIPVVMNGSQSVVIGSENGTFEDFYGFIDDVRVYRRALSQKEIQNIYEGKTNEIDAQETITGDVWSVAITPNNGTQDGATVISNNLTIV
;
A
#
# COMPACT_ATOMS: atom_id res chain seq x y z
N MET A 1 33.40 9.41 78.27
CA MET A 1 32.30 10.09 79.00
C MET A 1 31.91 11.28 78.15
N ALA A 2 30.83 11.15 77.38
CA ALA A 2 29.52 11.73 77.71
C ALA A 2 29.46 13.18 77.18
N ASN A 3 28.45 13.67 76.47
CA ASN A 3 27.10 13.20 76.19
C ASN A 3 26.44 14.34 75.35
N ILE A 4 25.36 14.07 74.62
CA ILE A 4 24.17 14.97 74.54
C ILE A 4 24.26 16.28 73.69
N THR A 5 23.42 16.29 72.63
CA THR A 5 22.57 17.35 72.00
C THR A 5 23.11 18.57 71.21
N CYS A 6 22.37 18.83 70.10
CA CYS A 6 21.93 20.12 69.51
C CYS A 6 22.86 21.02 68.67
N LYS A 7 22.29 21.44 67.52
CA LYS A 7 22.34 22.73 66.80
C LYS A 7 23.67 23.36 66.31
N SER A 8 23.60 23.75 65.02
CA SER A 8 24.12 24.97 64.35
C SER A 8 25.61 25.32 64.37
N GLY A 9 26.09 25.78 63.21
CA GLY A 9 26.94 26.97 63.10
C GLY A 9 28.38 26.73 62.67
N ASP A 10 28.67 27.26 61.48
CA ASP A 10 29.81 28.09 61.11
C ASP A 10 31.26 27.54 61.13
N GLU A 11 31.84 27.63 59.92
CA GLU A 11 33.10 28.29 59.58
C GLU A 11 34.35 28.05 60.46
N GLY A 12 35.35 27.42 59.83
CA GLY A 12 36.52 28.19 59.40
C GLY A 12 37.78 28.16 60.28
N GLU A 13 38.90 28.26 59.55
CA GLU A 13 40.23 28.75 59.94
C GLU A 13 41.26 27.72 60.43
N LEU A 14 42.27 27.37 59.63
CA LEU A 14 43.46 28.12 59.14
C LEU A 14 44.59 28.20 60.17
N PHE A 15 45.79 27.73 59.80
CA PHE A 15 47.16 28.24 60.07
C PHE A 15 48.11 27.27 59.31
N TYR A 16 48.79 27.60 58.19
CA TYR A 16 49.76 28.64 57.80
C TYR A 16 51.14 28.57 58.50
N ASP A 17 52.11 28.18 57.66
CA ASP A 17 53.48 28.68 57.43
C ASP A 17 54.78 28.23 58.14
N ASP A 18 55.78 28.19 57.24
CA ASP A 18 57.22 28.43 57.34
C ASP A 18 58.16 27.36 57.94
N PHE A 19 59.12 26.90 57.14
CA PHE A 19 60.48 27.49 57.16
C PHE A 19 61.39 27.00 56.02
N GLU A 20 61.91 28.02 55.33
CA GLU A 20 63.15 28.21 54.55
C GLU A 20 64.22 27.10 54.44
N ASP A 21 64.72 26.99 53.20
CA ASP A 21 66.12 26.82 52.78
C ASP A 21 66.99 25.73 53.43
N GLY A 22 67.16 24.65 52.66
CA GLY A 22 68.46 24.37 52.04
C GLY A 22 69.51 23.63 52.88
N SER A 23 69.69 22.33 52.65
CA SER A 23 70.93 21.79 52.03
C SER A 23 71.01 20.25 51.95
N TRP A 24 70.92 19.76 50.69
CA TRP A 24 71.65 18.68 50.01
C TRP A 24 71.60 17.18 50.47
N SER A 25 70.70 16.46 49.77
CA SER A 25 70.79 15.16 49.05
C SER A 25 71.03 13.80 49.75
N ARG A 26 69.95 12.99 49.79
CA ARG A 26 69.95 11.57 49.37
C ARG A 26 68.73 11.31 48.50
N THR A 27 68.99 10.74 47.32
CA THR A 27 68.08 10.62 46.18
C THR A 27 67.00 9.57 46.39
N TYR A 28 65.73 9.96 46.24
CA TYR A 28 64.61 9.08 45.89
C TYR A 28 64.00 9.62 44.59
N TRP A 29 63.88 8.75 43.59
CA TRP A 29 63.22 9.05 42.33
C TRP A 29 61.71 8.87 42.50
N GLY A 30 60.94 9.91 42.18
CA GLY A 30 59.48 9.86 42.08
C GLY A 30 59.03 9.58 40.65
N LEU A 31 57.78 9.12 40.52
CA LEU A 31 56.94 9.45 39.37
C LEU A 31 56.08 10.66 39.77
N TYR A 32 56.06 11.65 38.89
CA TYR A 32 55.63 13.01 39.14
C TYR A 32 54.36 13.27 38.32
N ASN A 33 53.28 13.72 38.94
CA ASN A 33 52.38 14.68 38.28
C ASN A 33 51.78 15.65 39.30
N GLN A 34 51.92 16.94 39.01
CA GLN A 34 51.57 18.06 39.89
C GLN A 34 50.04 18.29 39.86
N THR A 35 49.33 17.99 40.95
CA THR A 35 48.23 18.78 41.56
C THR A 35 47.43 17.95 42.56
N ALA A 36 48.01 17.67 43.74
CA ALA A 36 47.26 17.41 44.98
C ALA A 36 48.23 17.53 46.17
N GLN A 37 47.95 18.42 47.12
CA GLN A 37 48.61 18.46 48.42
C GLN A 37 47.76 17.69 49.44
N ASP A 38 48.11 16.44 49.77
CA ASP A 38 48.00 15.81 51.11
C ASP A 38 48.43 14.32 51.07
N PRO A 39 49.31 13.80 51.95
CA PRO A 39 49.56 12.37 52.09
C PRO A 39 48.67 11.79 53.20
N SER A 40 47.35 11.77 52.99
CA SER A 40 46.38 11.16 53.92
C SER A 40 46.09 9.68 53.65
N TRP A 41 46.69 9.11 52.60
CA TRP A 41 46.41 7.75 52.10
C TRP A 41 47.39 6.68 52.58
N VAL A 42 48.31 6.99 53.50
CA VAL A 42 49.23 5.99 54.10
C VAL A 42 49.26 6.15 55.61
N LYS A 43 48.95 5.08 56.34
CA LYS A 43 49.08 5.03 57.81
C LYS A 43 49.82 3.77 58.23
N GLU A 44 50.79 3.92 59.11
CA GLU A 44 51.46 2.78 59.73
C GLU A 44 50.70 2.40 61.02
N THR A 45 50.20 1.16 61.10
CA THR A 45 49.53 0.64 62.29
C THR A 45 50.15 -0.72 62.65
N ASN A 46 50.67 -0.86 63.88
CA ASN A 46 51.28 -2.10 64.40
C ASN A 46 52.38 -2.72 63.51
N GLY A 47 53.23 -1.89 62.89
CA GLY A 47 54.38 -2.35 62.11
C GLY A 47 54.07 -2.78 60.68
N TYR A 48 52.87 -2.47 60.19
CA TYR A 48 52.47 -2.66 58.79
C TYR A 48 52.01 -1.34 58.18
N LEU A 49 52.25 -1.21 56.87
CA LEU A 49 51.86 -0.05 56.06
C LEU A 49 50.44 -0.27 55.51
N GLU A 50 49.47 0.55 55.93
CA GLU A 50 48.11 0.53 55.39
C GLU A 50 47.90 1.68 54.41
N ILE A 51 47.40 1.38 53.21
CA ILE A 51 47.09 2.37 52.16
C ILE A 51 45.57 2.50 52.05
N TYR A 52 45.04 3.72 52.15
CA TYR A 52 43.60 4.02 52.00
C TYR A 52 43.40 4.94 50.79
N SER A 53 42.61 4.53 49.78
CA SER A 53 42.13 5.49 48.78
C SER A 53 40.61 5.62 48.84
N SER A 54 40.14 6.86 49.02
CA SER A 54 38.80 7.28 48.66
C SER A 54 38.93 8.29 47.52
N GLN A 55 38.40 7.93 46.35
CA GLN A 55 38.14 8.76 45.16
C GLN A 55 39.00 10.02 44.96
N ALA A 56 39.99 9.94 44.07
CA ALA A 56 40.48 11.08 43.32
C ALA A 56 40.94 10.63 41.92
N THR A 57 40.29 11.16 40.88
CA THR A 57 40.58 10.91 39.46
C THR A 57 41.48 12.03 38.93
N ILE A 58 42.71 11.74 38.46
CA ILE A 58 43.50 12.66 37.61
C ILE A 58 44.36 11.86 36.60
N ASN A 59 44.08 12.05 35.31
CA ASN A 59 44.89 11.80 34.10
C ASN A 59 45.40 10.37 33.79
N ASN A 60 44.52 9.54 33.18
CA ASN A 60 44.79 8.48 32.18
C ASN A 60 46.22 7.90 32.04
N GLN A 61 46.85 7.47 33.13
CA GLN A 61 47.90 6.44 33.11
C GLN A 61 47.76 5.55 34.35
N HIS A 62 47.80 4.24 34.12
CA HIS A 62 47.58 3.16 35.08
C HIS A 62 48.22 3.41 36.46
N ASN A 63 47.45 3.21 37.53
CA ASN A 63 47.95 3.21 38.90
C ASN A 63 48.91 2.03 39.11
N LEU A 64 50.20 2.32 39.07
CA LEU A 64 51.28 1.36 39.27
C LEU A 64 51.74 1.42 40.73
N VAL A 65 51.46 0.38 41.53
CA VAL A 65 52.09 0.22 42.85
C VAL A 65 53.30 -0.71 42.69
N ALA A 66 54.48 -0.14 42.47
CA ALA A 66 55.74 -0.89 42.50
C ALA A 66 56.36 -0.82 43.90
N VAL A 67 56.40 -1.95 44.62
CA VAL A 67 57.14 -2.07 45.88
C VAL A 67 58.51 -2.69 45.57
N TRP A 68 59.57 -1.88 45.54
CA TRP A 68 60.95 -2.36 45.41
C TRP A 68 61.65 -2.30 46.77
N TYR A 69 62.25 -3.42 47.20
CA TYR A 69 63.20 -3.45 48.30
C TYR A 69 64.58 -3.87 47.77
N ASN A 70 65.58 -3.02 47.97
CA ASN A 70 66.98 -3.41 47.75
C ASN A 70 67.82 -3.01 48.96
N LYS A 71 68.26 -4.01 49.74
CA LYS A 71 69.47 -3.89 50.54
C LYS A 71 70.03 -5.25 50.95
N SER A 72 71.32 -5.42 50.67
CA SER A 72 72.14 -6.56 51.05
C SER A 72 72.22 -6.78 52.56
N GLY A 73 71.92 -8.02 52.98
CA GLY A 73 72.22 -8.54 54.32
C GLY A 73 71.07 -8.48 55.33
N PHE A 74 69.98 -9.22 55.08
CA PHE A 74 69.02 -9.69 56.10
C PHE A 74 68.37 -11.01 55.63
N ASP A 75 68.17 -11.95 56.56
CA ASP A 75 67.57 -13.28 56.35
C ASP A 75 66.04 -13.14 56.33
N PHE A 76 65.42 -13.33 55.16
CA PHE A 76 63.98 -13.18 54.96
C PHE A 76 63.24 -14.45 55.39
N LYS A 77 62.85 -14.53 56.66
CA LYS A 77 61.94 -15.57 57.13
C LYS A 77 60.50 -15.13 57.44
N ASN A 78 60.15 -13.84 57.46
CA ASN A 78 58.77 -13.39 57.74
C ASN A 78 58.50 -11.95 57.24
N SER A 79 58.15 -11.76 55.97
CA SER A 79 57.63 -10.47 55.47
C SER A 79 56.33 -10.72 54.70
N GLU A 80 55.20 -10.27 55.25
CA GLU A 80 53.86 -10.43 54.67
C GLU A 80 53.43 -9.13 53.97
N ILE A 81 52.84 -9.23 52.77
CA ILE A 81 52.23 -8.11 52.04
C ILE A 81 50.72 -8.33 52.03
N PHE A 82 49.96 -7.37 52.55
CA PHE A 82 48.48 -7.41 52.57
C PHE A 82 47.92 -6.47 51.50
N ILE A 83 47.12 -7.01 50.57
CA ILE A 83 46.41 -6.23 49.53
C ILE A 83 44.91 -6.44 49.77
N SER A 84 44.13 -5.35 49.72
CA SER A 84 42.69 -5.40 50.01
C SER A 84 41.88 -6.01 48.86
N HIS A 85 40.70 -6.57 49.19
CA HIS A 85 39.81 -7.32 48.29
C HIS A 85 39.31 -6.53 47.08
N GLU A 86 39.09 -5.22 47.21
CA GLU A 86 38.65 -4.37 46.08
C GLU A 86 39.77 -4.06 45.09
N TYR A 87 41.04 -4.16 45.52
CA TYR A 87 42.19 -3.81 44.68
C TYR A 87 42.55 -4.91 43.67
N ILE A 88 42.36 -6.19 44.04
CA ILE A 88 42.67 -7.35 43.17
C ILE A 88 41.68 -7.46 42.00
N LYS A 89 40.42 -7.05 42.19
CA LYS A 89 39.39 -7.08 41.13
C LYS A 89 39.64 -6.09 39.99
N SER A 90 40.55 -5.12 40.17
CA SER A 90 40.67 -3.97 39.27
C SER A 90 42.09 -3.68 38.79
N HIS A 91 43.11 -4.44 39.22
CA HIS A 91 44.52 -4.15 38.92
C HIS A 91 45.39 -5.42 38.73
N LYS A 92 46.30 -5.42 37.74
CA LYS A 92 47.31 -6.48 37.52
C LYS A 92 48.45 -6.40 38.54
N ILE A 93 48.81 -7.53 39.17
CA ILE A 93 49.90 -7.61 40.16
C ILE A 93 51.15 -8.23 39.55
N TYR A 94 52.30 -7.57 39.70
CA TYR A 94 53.60 -8.04 39.22
C TYR A 94 54.55 -8.25 40.41
N ALA A 95 55.18 -9.44 40.50
CA ALA A 95 56.26 -9.71 41.45
C ALA A 95 57.60 -9.82 40.71
N GLY A 96 58.58 -8.99 41.07
CA GLY A 96 59.90 -8.98 40.46
C GLY A 96 60.97 -9.54 41.38
N GLY A 97 61.79 -10.46 40.86
CA GLY A 97 63.07 -10.87 41.46
C GLY A 97 64.24 -10.48 40.54
N ASP A 98 65.41 -10.20 41.12
CA ASP A 98 66.60 -9.77 40.37
C ASP A 98 67.01 -10.84 39.35
N GLY A 99 67.04 -10.45 38.06
CA GLY A 99 67.43 -11.34 36.94
C GLY A 99 66.66 -11.15 35.64
N GLY A 100 65.60 -10.34 35.62
CA GLY A 100 64.90 -10.00 34.37
C GLY A 100 63.83 -11.00 33.91
N CYS A 101 63.28 -11.83 34.79
CA CYS A 101 62.03 -12.56 34.54
C CYS A 101 60.86 -11.80 35.17
N THR A 102 60.08 -11.08 34.36
CA THR A 102 58.76 -10.58 34.74
C THR A 102 57.74 -11.64 34.30
N ARG A 103 57.00 -12.24 35.23
CA ARG A 103 55.94 -13.20 34.91
C ARG A 103 54.59 -12.60 35.31
N VAL A 104 53.63 -12.61 34.39
CA VAL A 104 52.23 -12.25 34.66
C VAL A 104 51.58 -13.45 35.35
N LEU A 105 50.96 -13.25 36.51
CA LEU A 105 50.03 -14.22 37.08
C LEU A 105 48.71 -14.03 36.31
N SER A 106 48.30 -15.02 35.53
CA SER A 106 47.06 -14.95 34.75
C SER A 106 45.83 -14.95 35.65
N GLU A 107 44.79 -14.21 35.24
CA GLU A 107 43.53 -13.97 35.95
C GLU A 107 42.63 -15.22 36.10
N ASN A 108 42.86 -16.26 35.29
CA ASN A 108 41.92 -17.39 35.13
C ASN A 108 41.86 -18.40 36.29
N ASN A 109 42.39 -18.09 37.48
CA ASN A 109 42.35 -19.03 38.62
C ASN A 109 41.86 -18.41 39.94
N LEU A 110 41.35 -17.18 39.95
CA LEU A 110 40.93 -16.51 41.19
C LEU A 110 39.49 -15.95 41.18
N SER A 111 38.83 -15.87 40.03
CA SER A 111 37.41 -15.43 39.94
C SER A 111 36.41 -16.49 40.40
N ASP A 112 36.71 -17.79 40.22
CA ASP A 112 35.78 -18.91 40.51
C ASP A 112 35.70 -19.32 41.99
N LEU A 113 36.37 -18.60 42.89
CA LEU A 113 36.45 -18.92 44.33
C LEU A 113 35.46 -18.15 45.22
N ILE A 114 34.52 -17.39 44.64
CA ILE A 114 33.69 -16.44 45.40
C ILE A 114 32.19 -16.74 45.21
N SER A 115 31.72 -17.87 45.74
CA SER A 115 30.26 -18.11 45.91
C SER A 115 29.83 -18.68 47.26
N THR A 116 30.75 -18.97 48.20
CA THR A 116 30.41 -19.70 49.44
C THR A 116 30.83 -19.04 50.76
N GLY A 117 31.25 -17.77 50.77
CA GLY A 117 31.52 -17.03 52.02
C GLY A 117 32.83 -17.38 52.73
N ILE A 118 33.83 -17.85 51.97
CA ILE A 118 35.21 -18.14 52.42
C ILE A 118 36.15 -17.03 51.90
N TYR A 119 37.03 -16.49 52.76
CA TYR A 119 37.97 -15.42 52.41
C TYR A 119 39.40 -15.99 52.23
N ALA A 120 39.96 -15.91 51.02
CA ALA A 120 41.37 -16.23 50.76
C ALA A 120 42.25 -14.98 50.95
N TYR A 121 43.40 -15.13 51.63
CA TYR A 121 44.36 -14.03 51.87
C TYR A 121 45.79 -14.50 51.56
N GLY A 122 46.30 -14.16 50.37
CA GLY A 122 47.74 -14.20 50.03
C GLY A 122 48.27 -15.52 49.42
N ILE A 123 49.17 -15.38 48.43
CA ILE A 123 49.94 -16.46 47.79
C ILE A 123 51.43 -16.22 48.09
N ASN A 124 52.16 -17.26 48.49
CA ASN A 124 53.62 -17.23 48.67
C ASN A 124 54.30 -17.99 47.53
N ILE A 125 55.27 -17.38 46.84
CA ILE A 125 56.07 -18.02 45.78
C ILE A 125 57.54 -18.04 46.23
N PHE A 126 58.14 -19.22 46.33
CA PHE A 126 59.59 -19.40 46.46
C PHE A 126 60.18 -19.79 45.10
N GLY A 127 61.20 -19.08 44.64
CA GLY A 127 62.00 -19.50 43.49
C GLY A 127 63.49 -19.52 43.85
N ASP A 128 64.13 -20.67 43.66
CA ASP A 128 65.60 -20.80 43.68
C ASP A 128 66.09 -20.83 42.22
N CYS A 129 66.96 -19.92 41.84
CA CYS A 129 67.42 -19.74 40.46
C CYS A 129 68.82 -20.34 40.32
N ASP A 130 68.94 -21.58 39.85
CA ASP A 130 70.23 -22.13 39.43
C ASP A 130 70.50 -21.82 37.94
N ALA A 131 71.67 -21.24 37.68
CA ALA A 131 72.08 -20.75 36.37
C ALA A 131 72.63 -21.88 35.49
N GLY A 132 71.95 -22.18 34.38
CA GLY A 132 72.59 -22.69 33.16
C GLY A 132 71.88 -23.85 32.45
N GLY A 133 71.71 -23.69 31.13
CA GLY A 133 71.76 -24.79 30.17
C GLY A 133 70.42 -25.40 29.74
N ILE A 134 70.18 -25.32 28.43
CA ILE A 134 69.04 -25.86 27.68
C ILE A 134 68.87 -27.39 27.92
N GLY A 135 67.64 -27.81 28.25
CA GLY A 135 67.16 -29.17 28.01
C GLY A 135 66.67 -29.98 29.22
N SER A 136 65.56 -29.59 29.86
CA SER A 136 64.55 -30.51 30.42
C SER A 136 63.41 -29.71 31.05
N THR A 137 62.16 -29.97 30.65
CA THR A 137 60.97 -29.50 31.37
C THR A 137 60.82 -30.30 32.67
N THR A 138 61.43 -29.77 33.74
CA THR A 138 61.05 -30.10 35.13
C THR A 138 60.34 -28.89 35.71
N THR A 139 59.02 -28.89 35.67
CA THR A 139 58.17 -27.96 36.41
C THR A 139 57.87 -28.55 37.79
N PHE A 140 58.38 -27.91 38.83
CA PHE A 140 57.85 -28.02 40.19
C PHE A 140 57.06 -26.74 40.45
N ASP A 141 55.73 -26.80 40.32
CA ASP A 141 54.84 -25.76 40.86
C ASP A 141 54.38 -26.22 42.24
N GLN A 142 54.96 -25.63 43.29
CA GLN A 142 54.38 -25.64 44.63
C GLN A 142 53.66 -24.31 44.84
N THR A 143 52.34 -24.32 44.75
CA THR A 143 51.49 -23.18 45.09
C THR A 143 50.92 -23.42 46.49
N ASN A 144 51.30 -22.57 47.45
CA ASN A 144 50.73 -22.58 48.79
C ASN A 144 49.66 -21.48 48.88
N VAL A 145 48.42 -21.86 49.18
CA VAL A 145 47.29 -20.92 49.31
C VAL A 145 46.84 -20.89 50.77
N LEU A 146 46.79 -19.70 51.37
CA LEU A 146 46.37 -19.50 52.76
C LEU A 146 44.85 -19.26 52.82
N TYR A 147 44.12 -20.07 53.59
CA TYR A 147 42.66 -19.91 53.76
C TYR A 147 42.33 -19.42 55.18
N ARG A 148 41.43 -18.42 55.29
CA ARG A 148 40.79 -18.07 56.56
C ARG A 148 39.49 -18.85 56.69
N TYR A 149 39.34 -19.63 57.75
CA TYR A 149 38.10 -20.36 58.01
C TYR A 149 37.04 -19.44 58.64
N ASN A 150 35.79 -19.53 58.17
CA ASN A 150 34.63 -18.88 58.76
C ASN A 150 33.80 -19.93 59.52
N ALA A 151 33.45 -19.65 60.78
CA ALA A 151 33.15 -20.63 61.82
C ALA A 151 31.81 -21.42 61.70
N SER A 152 31.26 -21.62 60.50
CA SER A 152 29.94 -22.26 60.31
C SER A 152 29.83 -23.31 59.20
N ALA A 153 30.90 -23.65 58.45
CA ALA A 153 30.84 -24.62 57.36
C ALA A 153 31.67 -25.89 57.64
N ASP A 154 31.07 -27.08 57.59
CA ASP A 154 31.75 -28.36 57.82
C ASP A 154 32.54 -28.88 56.60
N GLU A 155 32.56 -28.13 55.51
CA GLU A 155 33.20 -28.51 54.24
C GLU A 155 34.00 -27.34 53.63
N ILE A 156 35.13 -27.65 52.97
CA ILE A 156 35.88 -26.74 52.10
C ILE A 156 35.63 -27.14 50.66
N ILE A 157 35.22 -26.20 49.82
CA ILE A 157 35.00 -26.43 48.38
C ILE A 157 36.20 -25.88 47.60
N LEU A 158 36.81 -26.74 46.78
CA LEU A 158 37.87 -26.36 45.85
C LEU A 158 37.30 -26.38 44.43
N SER A 159 37.41 -25.25 43.72
CA SER A 159 37.05 -25.15 42.30
C SER A 159 38.28 -25.41 41.44
N HIS A 160 38.13 -26.18 40.35
CA HIS A 160 39.16 -26.42 39.34
C HIS A 160 38.53 -26.52 37.95
N ASN A 161 39.33 -26.44 36.89
CA ASN A 161 38.90 -26.45 35.48
C ASN A 161 38.16 -27.72 35.01
N GLY A 162 37.76 -28.62 35.91
CA GLY A 162 36.96 -29.82 35.62
C GLY A 162 35.83 -30.05 36.62
N GLY A 163 35.43 -29.02 37.38
CA GLY A 163 34.35 -29.07 38.37
C GLY A 163 34.76 -28.62 39.78
N THR A 164 33.87 -28.87 40.75
CA THR A 164 34.12 -28.56 42.17
C THR A 164 34.32 -29.85 42.97
N SER A 165 35.28 -29.83 43.89
CA SER A 165 35.56 -30.93 44.82
C SER A 165 35.37 -30.47 46.26
N THR A 166 34.69 -31.27 47.08
CA THR A 166 34.38 -30.97 48.50
C THR A 166 35.27 -31.75 49.46
N ILE A 167 35.77 -31.08 50.49
CA ILE A 167 36.60 -31.64 51.55
C ILE A 167 35.87 -31.50 52.89
N ASP A 168 35.56 -32.61 53.55
CA ASP A 168 34.97 -32.62 54.90
C ASP A 168 36.04 -32.24 55.96
N VAL A 169 35.78 -31.12 56.64
CA VAL A 169 36.61 -30.55 57.71
C VAL A 169 35.91 -30.52 59.07
N SER A 170 34.79 -31.25 59.21
CA SER A 170 33.98 -31.31 60.44
C SER A 170 34.75 -31.72 61.70
N SER A 171 35.90 -32.38 61.56
CA SER A 171 36.76 -32.85 62.65
C SER A 171 37.86 -31.88 63.09
N LEU A 172 38.01 -30.69 62.47
CA LEU A 172 39.04 -29.71 62.82
C LEU A 172 38.65 -28.86 64.05
N ASP A 173 39.65 -28.38 64.82
CA ASP A 173 39.43 -27.55 66.00
C ASP A 173 38.97 -26.13 65.62
N LYS A 174 37.66 -25.88 65.75
CA LYS A 174 36.99 -24.64 65.33
C LYS A 174 37.33 -23.40 66.18
N THR A 175 38.30 -23.49 67.10
CA THR A 175 38.74 -22.35 67.92
C THR A 175 39.95 -21.61 67.33
N GLN A 176 40.60 -22.14 66.29
CA GLN A 176 41.69 -21.52 65.53
C GLN A 176 41.15 -20.70 64.34
N ASN A 177 41.85 -19.62 63.93
CA ASN A 177 41.39 -18.70 62.88
C ASN A 177 41.91 -19.03 61.46
N TRP A 178 42.91 -19.90 61.31
CA TRP A 178 43.66 -20.11 60.05
C TRP A 178 44.18 -21.54 59.88
N TYR A 179 44.15 -22.08 58.65
CA TYR A 179 44.76 -23.35 58.24
C TYR A 179 45.51 -23.17 56.92
N LEU A 180 46.63 -23.89 56.73
CA LEU A 180 47.44 -23.84 55.50
C LEU A 180 47.20 -25.08 54.64
N VAL A 181 46.81 -24.88 53.37
CA VAL A 181 46.66 -25.96 52.38
C VAL A 181 47.91 -26.01 51.51
N HIS A 182 48.60 -27.14 51.53
CA HIS A 182 49.73 -27.45 50.65
C HIS A 182 49.25 -28.31 49.48
N MET A 183 49.48 -27.84 48.25
CA MET A 183 49.24 -28.63 47.03
C MET A 183 50.58 -28.97 46.38
N ALA A 184 50.91 -30.27 46.32
CA ALA A 184 52.11 -30.75 45.66
C ALA A 184 51.73 -31.58 44.42
N THR A 185 52.32 -31.22 43.28
CA THR A 185 52.17 -31.97 42.03
C THR A 185 53.11 -33.18 42.02
N THR A 186 52.60 -34.39 41.77
CA THR A 186 53.46 -35.55 41.46
C THR A 186 53.03 -36.22 40.15
N ARG A 187 53.87 -36.10 39.11
CA ARG A 187 53.66 -36.79 37.84
C ARG A 187 54.17 -38.24 37.95
N ARG A 188 53.29 -39.24 37.97
CA ARG A 188 53.72 -40.65 37.84
C ARG A 188 53.90 -41.02 36.36
N SER A 189 55.11 -40.88 35.85
CA SER A 189 55.51 -41.53 34.59
C SER A 189 55.84 -43.00 34.85
N GLY A 190 54.94 -43.92 34.50
CA GLY A 190 55.27 -45.35 34.49
C GLY A 190 54.07 -46.27 34.62
N GLY A 191 53.39 -46.54 33.50
CA GLY A 191 52.38 -47.59 33.39
C GLY A 191 51.83 -47.66 31.98
N SER A 192 52.09 -48.76 31.28
CA SER A 192 51.60 -49.07 29.94
C SER A 192 50.09 -48.89 29.81
N ALA A 193 49.65 -48.06 28.85
CA ALA A 193 48.25 -47.93 28.46
C ALA A 193 47.70 -49.27 27.97
N GLY A 194 46.85 -49.90 28.78
CA GLY A 194 45.82 -50.79 28.27
C GLY A 194 44.66 -49.93 27.82
N SER A 195 44.08 -50.25 26.66
CA SER A 195 42.95 -49.54 26.07
C SER A 195 41.77 -49.46 27.05
N ASP A 196 41.52 -48.26 27.54
CA ASP A 196 40.23 -47.81 28.03
C ASP A 196 39.72 -46.75 27.05
N THR A 197 38.45 -46.78 26.69
CA THR A 197 37.85 -46.02 25.58
C THR A 197 37.60 -44.54 25.90
N ALA A 198 38.39 -43.95 26.79
CA ALA A 198 38.32 -42.53 27.15
C ALA A 198 39.74 -41.99 27.37
N ASN A 199 40.24 -41.23 26.40
CA ASN A 199 41.54 -40.55 26.41
C ASN A 199 41.52 -39.41 27.45
N HIS A 200 41.73 -39.71 28.73
CA HIS A 200 41.88 -38.69 29.77
C HIS A 200 43.32 -38.69 30.29
N THR A 201 43.98 -37.53 30.32
CA THR A 201 45.23 -37.37 31.08
C THR A 201 44.89 -37.07 32.53
N LEU A 202 45.10 -38.03 33.43
CA LEU A 202 44.89 -37.85 34.87
C LEU A 202 46.06 -37.09 35.52
N TYR A 203 45.78 -35.92 36.08
CA TYR A 203 46.68 -35.23 37.01
C TYR A 203 46.25 -35.53 38.44
N ASN A 204 47.17 -36.11 39.22
CA ASN A 204 46.97 -36.42 40.64
C ASN A 204 47.66 -35.32 41.46
N TYR A 205 46.88 -34.48 42.13
CA TYR A 205 47.40 -33.51 43.09
C TYR A 205 47.32 -34.10 44.49
N GLU A 206 48.45 -34.12 45.20
CA GLU A 206 48.47 -34.52 46.60
C GLU A 206 48.22 -33.27 47.45
N VAL A 207 47.08 -33.24 48.14
CA VAL A 207 46.68 -32.10 48.96
C VAL A 207 46.86 -32.44 50.43
N ASN A 208 47.68 -31.64 51.12
CA ASN A 208 47.99 -31.77 52.53
C ASN A 208 47.42 -30.58 53.31
N LEU A 209 46.65 -30.86 54.37
CA LEU A 209 46.26 -29.86 55.35
C LEU A 209 47.34 -29.80 56.43
N THR A 210 47.91 -28.61 56.65
CA THR A 210 48.97 -28.41 57.65
C THR A 210 48.60 -27.32 58.67
N GLU A 211 49.04 -27.49 59.91
CA GLU A 211 49.00 -26.48 60.97
C GLU A 211 50.44 -26.27 61.45
N ASP A 212 50.93 -25.02 61.39
CA ASP A 212 52.32 -24.66 61.71
C ASP A 212 53.40 -25.53 61.01
N GLY A 213 53.09 -26.08 59.84
CA GLY A 213 53.99 -26.90 59.03
C GLY A 213 53.92 -28.41 59.28
N ASP A 214 53.10 -28.89 60.23
CA ASP A 214 52.85 -30.31 60.46
C ASP A 214 51.53 -30.77 59.78
N ILE A 215 51.56 -31.92 59.10
CA ILE A 215 50.42 -32.49 58.37
C ILE A 215 49.36 -33.00 59.36
N LEU A 216 48.15 -32.43 59.30
CA LEU A 216 47.03 -32.71 60.20
C LEU A 216 46.18 -33.94 59.81
N LYS A 217 46.21 -34.36 58.54
CA LYS A 217 45.45 -35.50 58.01
C LYS A 217 46.21 -36.13 56.83
N ASP A 218 46.25 -37.47 56.75
CA ASP A 218 46.91 -38.18 55.63
C ASP A 218 46.39 -37.66 54.28
N SER A 219 47.32 -37.47 53.35
CA SER A 219 47.12 -36.88 52.03
C SER A 219 45.93 -37.46 51.26
N PHE A 220 45.20 -36.61 50.54
CA PHE A 220 44.19 -37.05 49.57
C PHE A 220 44.60 -36.65 48.15
N ILE A 221 44.22 -37.48 47.18
CA ILE A 221 44.53 -37.31 45.77
C ILE A 221 43.34 -36.63 45.09
N LEU A 222 43.55 -35.43 44.53
CA LEU A 222 42.62 -34.77 43.62
C LEU A 222 42.94 -35.22 42.20
N ASN A 223 41.98 -35.89 41.54
CA ASN A 223 42.10 -36.30 40.15
C ASN A 223 41.51 -35.20 39.26
N VAL A 224 42.34 -34.53 38.48
CA VAL A 224 41.87 -33.58 37.45
C VAL A 224 42.08 -34.26 36.10
N THR A 225 41.00 -34.41 35.34
CA THR A 225 41.03 -34.89 33.96
C THR A 225 40.96 -33.67 33.04
N SER A 226 41.97 -33.50 32.17
CA SER A 226 41.81 -32.62 31.01
C SER A 226 41.16 -33.43 29.89
N THR A 227 39.97 -33.03 29.44
CA THR A 227 39.41 -33.46 28.15
C THR A 227 40.19 -32.74 27.04
N GLU A 228 40.53 -33.44 25.97
CA GLU A 228 40.96 -32.78 24.73
C GLU A 228 39.69 -32.23 24.07
N ASN A 229 39.70 -30.95 23.70
CA ASN A 229 38.61 -30.33 22.91
C ASN A 229 38.63 -30.94 21.50
N TYR A 230 37.46 -31.27 20.94
CA TYR A 230 37.36 -31.66 19.54
C TYR A 230 36.44 -30.71 18.79
N ALA A 231 36.99 -29.98 17.81
CA ALA A 231 36.20 -29.12 16.93
C ALA A 231 34.90 -29.80 16.44
N PRO A 232 33.78 -29.07 16.39
CA PRO A 232 32.49 -29.64 16.04
C PRO A 232 32.45 -30.00 14.55
N GLU A 233 31.66 -31.02 14.19
CA GLU A 233 31.48 -31.44 12.81
C GLU A 233 30.07 -31.16 12.32
N VAL A 234 29.94 -30.51 11.16
CA VAL A 234 28.69 -30.50 10.40
C VAL A 234 28.72 -31.66 9.39
N THR A 235 27.69 -32.52 9.40
CA THR A 235 27.71 -33.79 8.63
C THR A 235 26.97 -33.70 7.30
N SER A 236 26.04 -32.76 7.17
CA SER A 236 25.30 -32.49 5.93
C SER A 236 24.68 -31.10 5.98
N VAL A 237 24.70 -30.41 4.84
CA VAL A 237 23.95 -29.17 4.62
C VAL A 237 23.12 -29.34 3.35
N ILE A 238 21.81 -29.12 3.45
CA ILE A 238 20.85 -29.23 2.35
C ILE A 238 20.11 -27.92 2.24
N LEU A 239 20.07 -27.35 1.04
CA LEU A 239 19.29 -26.17 0.73
C LEU A 239 18.08 -26.61 -0.10
N ASN A 240 16.88 -26.20 0.33
CA ASN A 240 15.63 -26.44 -0.37
C ASN A 240 14.83 -25.13 -0.48
N SER A 241 14.14 -24.97 -1.61
CA SER A 241 13.02 -24.06 -1.74
C SER A 241 11.78 -24.63 -1.03
N THR A 242 10.83 -23.77 -0.67
CA THR A 242 9.67 -24.12 0.17
C THR A 242 8.86 -25.31 -0.35
N TYR A 243 8.71 -25.42 -1.67
CA TYR A 243 7.98 -26.49 -2.38
C TYR A 243 8.90 -27.35 -3.26
N ALA A 244 10.21 -27.14 -3.21
CA ALA A 244 11.22 -27.84 -4.01
C ALA A 244 11.06 -27.63 -5.53
N THR A 245 10.44 -26.52 -5.94
CA THR A 245 10.29 -26.13 -7.36
C THR A 245 11.25 -25.02 -7.79
N ASN A 246 11.90 -24.35 -6.83
CA ASN A 246 12.91 -23.31 -7.03
C ASN A 246 12.38 -22.07 -7.75
N LEU A 247 11.10 -21.75 -7.60
CA LEU A 247 10.47 -20.57 -8.20
C LEU A 247 10.72 -19.32 -7.34
N THR A 248 10.59 -18.14 -7.94
CA THR A 248 10.77 -16.83 -7.29
C THR A 248 9.77 -16.55 -6.16
N ASN A 249 8.68 -17.31 -6.07
CA ASN A 249 7.68 -17.19 -5.02
C ASN A 249 7.95 -18.09 -3.79
N GLU A 250 9.12 -18.76 -3.74
CA GLU A 250 9.49 -19.68 -2.68
C GLU A 250 10.62 -19.14 -1.79
N ASN A 251 10.48 -19.30 -0.47
CA ASN A 251 11.60 -19.06 0.44
C ASN A 251 12.64 -20.17 0.28
N LEU A 252 13.92 -19.84 0.45
CA LEU A 252 15.01 -20.80 0.58
C LEU A 252 15.25 -21.09 2.06
N THR A 253 15.44 -22.35 2.42
CA THR A 253 15.75 -22.77 3.79
C THR A 253 16.88 -23.79 3.79
N ALA A 254 17.92 -23.48 4.56
CA ALA A 254 19.03 -24.37 4.82
C ALA A 254 18.71 -25.29 6.01
N TYR A 255 19.03 -26.56 5.86
CA TYR A 255 18.90 -27.60 6.87
C TYR A 255 20.26 -28.25 7.06
N TRP A 256 20.68 -28.39 8.31
CA TRP A 256 21.96 -29.02 8.65
C TRP A 256 21.86 -29.93 9.86
N THR A 257 22.93 -30.68 10.11
CA THR A 257 23.08 -31.49 11.32
C THR A 257 24.53 -31.43 11.76
N SER A 258 24.73 -30.89 12.96
CA SER A 258 26.05 -30.71 13.57
C SER A 258 26.15 -31.54 14.84
N THR A 259 27.34 -32.06 15.11
CA THR A 259 27.64 -32.91 16.26
C THR A 259 29.00 -32.55 16.81
N ASP A 260 29.12 -32.65 18.12
CA ASP A 260 30.35 -32.39 18.86
C ASP A 260 30.75 -33.68 19.60
N ALA A 261 32.04 -34.04 19.57
CA ALA A 261 32.49 -35.36 20.03
C ALA A 261 32.58 -35.44 21.56
N ASP A 262 32.83 -34.31 22.22
CA ASP A 262 32.95 -34.11 23.65
C ASP A 262 31.70 -33.51 24.30
N GLY A 263 30.74 -33.07 23.48
CA GLY A 263 29.39 -32.73 23.87
C GLY A 263 29.18 -31.24 24.18
N ASP A 264 30.05 -30.39 23.65
CA ASP A 264 29.98 -28.94 23.82
C ASP A 264 28.83 -28.33 23.01
N ALA A 265 28.45 -27.09 23.39
CA ALA A 265 27.32 -26.41 22.79
C ALA A 265 27.72 -25.83 21.43
N ILE A 266 26.99 -26.22 20.38
CA ILE A 266 27.32 -25.82 19.00
C ILE A 266 26.45 -24.65 18.56
N VAL A 267 27.10 -23.57 18.11
CA VAL A 267 26.50 -22.52 17.29
C VAL A 267 26.84 -22.77 15.82
N ASN A 268 25.90 -22.51 14.91
CA ASN A 268 26.10 -22.74 13.48
C ASN A 268 26.03 -21.41 12.74
N ILE A 269 27.18 -20.96 12.27
CA ILE A 269 27.34 -19.70 11.57
C ILE A 269 26.97 -19.92 10.11
N THR A 270 26.03 -19.12 9.60
CA THR A 270 25.52 -19.24 8.23
C THR A 270 26.10 -18.16 7.33
N ASP A 271 26.75 -18.56 6.24
CA ASP A 271 27.20 -17.69 5.15
C ASP A 271 26.40 -17.99 3.88
N TRP A 272 25.48 -17.08 3.53
CA TRP A 272 24.70 -17.15 2.30
C TRP A 272 25.52 -16.65 1.12
N ARG A 273 25.66 -17.49 0.08
CA ARG A 273 26.44 -17.16 -1.11
C ARG A 273 25.56 -17.12 -2.36
N LEU A 274 25.74 -16.06 -3.14
CA LEU A 274 25.16 -15.86 -4.45
C LEU A 274 26.26 -16.04 -5.51
N ASN A 275 26.07 -16.99 -6.43
CA ASN A 275 27.05 -17.37 -7.44
C ASN A 275 28.43 -17.75 -6.85
N GLY A 276 28.44 -18.31 -5.64
CA GLY A 276 29.65 -18.73 -4.93
C GLY A 276 30.36 -17.64 -4.12
N THR A 277 29.85 -16.41 -4.09
CA THR A 277 30.39 -15.30 -3.28
C THR A 277 29.40 -14.94 -2.18
N SER A 278 29.87 -14.67 -0.96
CA SER A 278 29.03 -14.22 0.15
C SER A 278 28.23 -12.98 -0.20
N ILE A 279 26.95 -12.97 0.20
CA ILE A 279 26.11 -11.78 0.09
C ILE A 279 26.51 -10.73 1.14
N ALA A 280 27.07 -11.18 2.25
CA ALA A 280 27.65 -10.34 3.29
C ALA A 280 29.04 -9.86 2.85
N LEU A 281 29.27 -8.54 2.98
CA LEU A 281 30.60 -7.95 2.95
C LEU A 281 31.36 -8.25 4.25
N LEU A 282 30.64 -8.23 5.38
CA LEU A 282 31.11 -8.64 6.69
C LEU A 282 30.07 -9.52 7.35
N ASN A 283 30.50 -10.65 7.88
CA ASN A 283 29.71 -11.52 8.74
C ASN A 283 30.49 -11.76 10.03
N LEU A 284 30.23 -10.95 11.05
CA LEU A 284 30.91 -10.98 12.35
C LEU A 284 29.93 -11.47 13.42
N PRO A 285 29.76 -12.80 13.59
CA PRO A 285 28.92 -13.37 14.64
C PRO A 285 29.50 -13.13 16.04
N PHE A 286 30.81 -12.89 16.15
CA PHE A 286 31.56 -12.76 17.40
C PHE A 286 31.69 -14.04 18.21
N GLU A 287 31.85 -15.17 17.54
CA GLU A 287 32.17 -16.44 18.20
C GLU A 287 33.62 -16.52 18.70
N ALA A 288 33.84 -17.44 19.63
CA ALA A 288 35.14 -17.69 20.23
C ALA A 288 36.10 -18.34 19.21
N HIS A 289 37.33 -17.83 19.16
CA HIS A 289 38.39 -18.32 18.29
C HIS A 289 39.77 -18.06 18.95
N GLU A 290 40.84 -18.64 18.38
CA GLU A 290 42.22 -18.29 18.75
C GLU A 290 42.42 -16.76 18.71
N ASN A 291 42.62 -16.15 19.88
CA ASN A 291 42.83 -14.71 20.10
C ASN A 291 41.59 -13.80 20.05
N SER A 292 40.39 -14.27 20.42
CA SER A 292 39.21 -13.40 20.63
C SER A 292 39.43 -12.21 21.57
N ALA A 293 40.51 -12.19 22.36
CA ALA A 293 40.88 -11.00 23.13
C ALA A 293 41.30 -9.80 22.27
N ASN A 294 41.68 -10.00 21.00
CA ASN A 294 42.20 -8.95 20.12
C ASN A 294 41.57 -8.93 18.72
N ASN A 295 40.88 -9.98 18.28
CA ASN A 295 40.36 -10.09 16.92
C ASN A 295 38.95 -10.71 16.89
N ALA A 296 38.09 -10.22 16.01
CA ALA A 296 36.82 -10.81 15.61
C ALA A 296 36.91 -11.36 14.17
N THR A 297 36.50 -12.63 13.99
CA THR A 297 36.59 -13.35 12.72
C THR A 297 35.43 -13.00 11.79
N ASP A 298 35.73 -12.70 10.51
CA ASP A 298 34.76 -12.57 9.43
C ASP A 298 34.54 -13.91 8.74
N TYR A 299 33.30 -14.40 8.78
CA TYR A 299 32.89 -15.67 8.15
C TYR A 299 32.42 -15.49 6.72
N SER A 300 32.57 -14.30 6.13
CA SER A 300 32.34 -14.09 4.71
C SER A 300 33.55 -14.50 3.86
N THR A 301 33.31 -14.77 2.58
CA THR A 301 34.34 -14.99 1.56
C THR A 301 35.31 -13.81 1.38
N HIS A 302 35.02 -12.63 1.96
CA HIS A 302 35.89 -11.46 1.90
C HIS A 302 37.02 -11.49 2.94
N ASN A 303 36.88 -12.29 4.01
CA ASN A 303 37.89 -12.48 5.06
C ASN A 303 38.39 -11.15 5.69
N LEU A 304 37.47 -10.22 5.93
CA LEU A 304 37.73 -8.89 6.47
C LEU A 304 37.63 -8.90 8.01
N ASN A 305 38.50 -9.68 8.66
CA ASN A 305 38.56 -9.75 10.13
C ASN A 305 38.67 -8.36 10.77
N ALA A 306 38.08 -8.20 11.95
CA ALA A 306 38.13 -6.97 12.72
C ALA A 306 39.09 -7.07 13.91
N SER A 307 39.82 -5.98 14.17
CA SER A 307 40.59 -5.78 15.40
C SER A 307 39.67 -5.35 16.55
N VAL A 308 40.02 -5.82 17.75
CA VAL A 308 39.35 -5.50 19.01
C VAL A 308 40.33 -4.71 19.87
N ALA A 309 39.97 -3.48 20.19
CA ALA A 309 40.76 -2.59 21.02
C ALA A 309 40.05 -2.40 22.37
N GLY A 310 40.62 -2.93 23.45
CA GLY A 310 40.15 -2.70 24.83
C GLY A 310 38.89 -3.47 25.25
N ALA A 311 37.99 -3.77 24.32
CA ALA A 311 36.76 -4.51 24.59
C ALA A 311 37.04 -5.93 25.13
N THR A 312 36.18 -6.39 26.04
CA THR A 312 36.30 -7.69 26.69
C THR A 312 35.42 -8.73 25.99
N PHE A 313 36.01 -9.83 25.55
CA PHE A 313 35.26 -10.97 25.03
C PHE A 313 34.49 -11.71 26.13
N LEU A 314 33.25 -12.07 25.87
CA LEU A 314 32.34 -12.75 26.78
C LEU A 314 31.88 -14.09 26.15
N GLU A 315 32.54 -15.19 26.53
CA GLU A 315 32.34 -16.53 25.93
C GLU A 315 30.89 -17.03 25.96
N SER A 316 30.13 -16.73 27.02
CA SER A 316 28.77 -17.22 27.23
C SER A 316 27.71 -16.10 27.25
N SER A 317 27.97 -15.00 26.54
CA SER A 317 27.01 -13.89 26.36
C SER A 317 26.42 -13.92 24.95
N GLY A 318 26.09 -12.79 24.33
CA GLY A 318 25.41 -12.77 23.03
C GLY A 318 23.89 -12.93 23.12
N TYR A 319 23.22 -12.59 22.03
CA TYR A 319 21.78 -12.71 21.85
C TYR A 319 21.38 -14.19 21.65
N ASP A 320 22.20 -14.94 20.94
CA ASP A 320 22.05 -16.40 20.76
C ASP A 320 22.66 -17.23 21.90
N GLY A 321 23.35 -16.57 22.85
CA GLY A 321 23.95 -17.20 24.02
C GLY A 321 25.39 -17.70 23.81
N HIS A 322 26.00 -17.36 22.68
CA HIS A 322 27.39 -17.63 22.35
C HIS A 322 28.12 -16.29 22.13
N GLY A 323 29.42 -16.24 22.44
CA GLY A 323 30.39 -15.15 22.18
C GLY A 323 29.87 -13.71 21.94
N ALA A 324 30.29 -12.74 22.75
CA ALA A 324 30.03 -11.32 22.48
C ALA A 324 31.13 -10.40 22.97
N TYR A 325 31.16 -9.15 22.52
CA TYR A 325 32.13 -8.15 22.97
C TYR A 325 31.50 -7.07 23.84
N LEU A 326 32.06 -6.88 25.03
CA LEU A 326 31.70 -5.82 25.97
C LEU A 326 32.64 -4.62 25.85
N THR A 327 32.07 -3.44 25.64
CA THR A 327 32.78 -2.15 25.64
C THR A 327 32.48 -1.37 26.93
N ASP A 328 33.48 -0.63 27.43
CA ASP A 328 33.39 0.14 28.68
C ASP A 328 32.94 1.60 28.51
N GLY A 329 32.81 2.07 27.26
CA GLY A 329 32.41 3.45 26.93
C GLY A 329 33.49 4.51 27.13
N SER A 330 34.76 4.13 27.24
CA SER A 330 35.90 5.07 27.41
C SER A 330 36.96 4.98 26.32
N ASN A 331 37.37 3.77 25.96
CA ASN A 331 38.43 3.55 24.97
C ASN A 331 38.31 2.23 24.19
N ASP A 332 37.13 1.60 24.28
CA ASP A 332 36.90 0.28 23.74
C ASP A 332 36.18 0.36 22.39
N TYR A 333 36.66 -0.36 21.38
CA TYR A 333 36.00 -0.47 20.08
C TYR A 333 36.39 -1.72 19.32
N ILE A 334 35.56 -2.09 18.35
CA ILE A 334 35.82 -3.13 17.36
C ILE A 334 35.90 -2.44 16.00
N HIS A 335 36.92 -2.73 15.22
CA HIS A 335 37.23 -2.02 13.98
C HIS A 335 37.76 -2.94 12.89
N THR A 336 37.32 -2.74 11.66
CA THR A 336 37.82 -3.51 10.51
C THR A 336 39.20 -3.04 10.06
N ASP A 337 40.21 -3.90 10.08
CA ASP A 337 41.61 -3.53 9.75
C ASP A 337 41.84 -3.14 8.29
N THR A 338 40.86 -3.45 7.43
CA THR A 338 40.95 -3.24 5.99
C THR A 338 39.77 -2.41 5.53
N ASN A 339 40.09 -1.33 4.82
CA ASN A 339 39.09 -0.44 4.26
C ASN A 339 38.10 -1.17 3.34
N ILE A 340 36.80 -1.01 3.62
CA ILE A 340 35.70 -1.57 2.85
C ILE A 340 35.35 -0.61 1.72
N LYS A 341 35.37 -1.13 0.49
CA LYS A 341 35.01 -0.35 -0.69
C LYS A 341 33.51 -0.44 -0.96
N LEU A 342 32.80 0.66 -0.68
CA LEU A 342 31.42 0.87 -1.10
C LEU A 342 31.48 1.74 -2.38
N THR A 343 31.00 1.26 -3.53
CA THR A 343 31.24 1.93 -4.84
C THR A 343 30.14 2.91 -5.24
N ASP A 344 30.50 4.17 -5.48
CA ASP A 344 29.64 5.36 -5.66
C ASP A 344 28.52 5.34 -6.71
N SER A 345 28.47 4.42 -7.68
CA SER A 345 27.52 4.61 -8.80
C SER A 345 26.11 4.08 -8.58
N GLN A 346 25.86 3.15 -7.63
CA GLN A 346 24.53 2.55 -7.34
C GLN A 346 24.45 1.87 -5.93
N SER A 347 25.11 2.39 -4.90
CA SER A 347 25.27 1.69 -3.60
C SER A 347 23.93 1.39 -2.90
N LYS A 348 23.51 0.13 -2.94
CA LYS A 348 22.49 -0.44 -2.05
C LYS A 348 23.20 -0.97 -0.81
N LEU A 349 22.61 -0.81 0.37
CA LEU A 349 23.23 -1.26 1.62
C LEU A 349 22.20 -1.86 2.58
N SER A 350 22.63 -2.84 3.37
CA SER A 350 21.96 -3.22 4.62
C SER A 350 22.99 -3.47 5.71
N LEU A 351 22.68 -3.03 6.91
CA LEU A 351 23.50 -3.22 8.10
C LEU A 351 22.60 -3.55 9.28
N PHE A 352 22.97 -4.55 10.07
CA PHE A 352 22.25 -4.88 11.29
C PHE A 352 23.13 -5.61 12.29
N PHE A 353 22.76 -5.51 13.57
CA PHE A 353 23.44 -6.15 14.69
C PHE A 353 22.57 -6.16 15.94
N TRP A 354 22.98 -6.97 16.92
CA TRP A 354 22.40 -6.99 18.25
C TRP A 354 23.25 -6.19 19.23
N ILE A 355 22.58 -5.43 20.10
CA ILE A 355 23.22 -4.72 21.19
C ILE A 355 22.43 -4.84 22.49
N ASN A 356 23.15 -5.03 23.60
CA ASN A 356 22.64 -4.86 24.95
C ASN A 356 23.38 -3.72 25.65
N LEU A 357 22.70 -2.59 25.84
CA LEU A 357 23.32 -1.40 26.44
C LEU A 357 23.60 -1.61 27.93
N THR A 358 24.79 -1.27 28.42
CA THR A 358 25.07 -1.30 29.87
C THR A 358 24.65 -0.02 30.56
N THR A 359 24.70 1.11 29.85
CA THR A 359 24.20 2.42 30.29
C THR A 359 23.56 3.17 29.12
N THR A 360 22.74 4.17 29.42
CA THR A 360 22.14 5.09 28.42
C THR A 360 22.68 6.51 28.61
N ASN A 361 23.98 6.66 28.87
CA ASN A 361 24.61 7.95 29.13
C ASN A 361 25.01 8.71 27.85
N GLY A 362 24.64 8.17 26.70
CA GLY A 362 24.96 8.68 25.37
C GLY A 362 26.33 8.24 24.85
N GLY A 363 26.46 8.14 23.53
CA GLY A 363 27.70 7.76 22.84
C GLY A 363 27.46 7.03 21.51
N GLY A 364 28.51 6.93 20.68
CA GLY A 364 28.44 6.29 19.37
C GLY A 364 28.34 4.78 19.46
N ILE A 365 27.22 4.22 18.97
CA ILE A 365 26.97 2.79 18.96
C ILE A 365 27.76 2.12 17.84
N ALA A 366 27.64 2.66 16.62
CA ALA A 366 28.31 2.17 15.42
C ALA A 366 28.53 3.31 14.41
N GLU A 367 29.63 3.25 13.66
CA GLU A 367 29.97 4.21 12.61
C GLU A 367 30.58 3.51 11.39
N LEU A 368 30.22 3.98 10.20
CA LEU A 368 30.86 3.62 8.93
C LEU A 368 31.57 4.87 8.40
N ASN A 369 32.90 4.99 8.59
CA ASN A 369 33.66 6.21 8.25
C ASN A 369 35.21 6.04 8.35
N ASP A 370 35.99 6.92 7.70
CA ASP A 370 37.45 7.12 7.88
C ASP A 370 37.73 8.01 9.12
N ILE A 371 37.74 7.40 10.30
CA ILE A 371 37.74 8.12 11.58
C ILE A 371 39.07 8.82 11.95
N LEU A 372 40.17 8.67 11.19
CA LEU A 372 41.49 9.08 11.69
C LEU A 372 42.19 10.25 10.97
N THR A 373 41.60 10.85 9.93
CA THR A 373 42.24 11.98 9.21
C THR A 373 41.68 13.36 9.57
N GLY A 374 40.55 13.45 10.28
CA GLY A 374 40.02 14.71 10.80
C GLY A 374 39.25 15.58 9.80
N ASP A 375 39.02 15.09 8.57
CA ASP A 375 38.37 15.82 7.47
C ASP A 375 37.18 15.06 6.82
N GLY A 376 36.71 13.92 7.36
CA GLY A 376 35.75 13.02 6.67
C GLY A 376 34.24 13.26 6.93
N GLU A 377 33.44 13.32 5.87
CA GLU A 377 31.97 13.31 5.86
C GLU A 377 31.43 11.95 6.39
N GLN A 378 30.41 11.97 7.27
CA GLN A 378 29.91 10.76 7.93
C GLN A 378 28.91 10.00 7.04
N CYS A 379 29.19 8.72 6.74
CA CYS A 379 28.31 7.92 5.89
C CYS A 379 27.07 7.42 6.65
N ILE A 380 27.32 6.70 7.75
CA ILE A 380 26.28 6.22 8.68
C ILE A 380 26.83 6.34 10.09
N PHE A 381 26.10 7.02 10.96
CA PHE A 381 26.42 7.08 12.38
C PHE A 381 25.19 6.77 13.23
N ILE A 382 25.29 5.72 14.04
CA ILE A 382 24.22 5.25 14.94
C ILE A 382 24.62 5.63 16.36
N ASN A 383 23.75 6.38 17.03
CA ASN A 383 24.06 7.02 18.31
C ASN A 383 22.99 6.76 19.36
N ASP A 384 23.44 6.56 20.61
CA ASP A 384 22.60 6.72 21.79
C ASP A 384 22.64 8.19 22.22
N ASN A 385 21.50 8.87 22.22
CA ASN A 385 21.35 10.21 22.76
C ASN A 385 20.61 10.18 24.09
N SER A 386 21.31 9.75 25.14
CA SER A 386 20.79 9.65 26.50
C SER A 386 19.51 8.79 26.62
N GLY A 387 19.49 7.63 25.96
CA GLY A 387 18.37 6.68 25.92
C GLY A 387 17.47 6.80 24.69
N THR A 388 17.85 7.60 23.69
CA THR A 388 17.12 7.72 22.42
C THR A 388 18.00 7.27 21.26
N LEU A 389 17.52 6.33 20.46
CA LEU A 389 18.23 5.86 19.27
C LEU A 389 18.16 6.91 18.16
N GLN A 390 19.32 7.29 17.63
CA GLN A 390 19.43 8.25 16.54
C GLN A 390 20.27 7.68 15.40
N PHE A 391 19.85 7.98 14.17
CA PHE A 391 20.58 7.65 12.95
C PHE A 391 21.00 8.96 12.29
N TYR A 392 22.27 9.07 11.94
CA TYR A 392 22.82 10.17 11.15
C TYR A 392 23.21 9.63 9.77
N VAL A 393 22.61 10.22 8.75
CA VAL A 393 22.66 9.83 7.34
C VAL A 393 22.46 11.10 6.51
N ASP A 394 23.10 11.25 5.35
CA ASP A 394 22.97 12.44 4.47
C ASP A 394 23.02 13.76 5.24
N ASP A 395 24.19 13.99 5.84
CA ASP A 395 24.56 15.18 6.59
C ASP A 395 23.56 15.64 7.68
N GLY A 396 22.74 14.73 8.19
CA GLY A 396 21.79 15.07 9.26
C GLY A 396 21.27 13.92 10.09
N TYR A 397 20.81 14.25 11.29
CA TYR A 397 20.09 13.30 12.15
C TYR A 397 18.68 13.06 11.62
N ARG A 398 18.31 11.79 11.48
CA ARG A 398 16.95 11.34 11.17
C ARG A 398 16.28 10.87 12.47
N ASP A 399 15.12 11.46 12.74
CA ASP A 399 14.44 11.32 14.02
C ASP A 399 13.65 10.00 14.06
N SER A 400 14.12 9.03 14.84
CA SER A 400 13.41 7.75 15.05
C SER A 400 12.58 7.75 16.33
N SER A 401 12.80 8.71 17.25
CA SER A 401 12.18 8.82 18.58
C SER A 401 12.12 7.53 19.42
N ALA A 402 12.86 6.48 19.04
CA ALA A 402 12.79 5.18 19.68
C ALA A 402 13.63 5.15 20.96
N SER A 403 13.05 4.66 22.05
CA SER A 403 13.74 4.53 23.33
C SER A 403 14.67 3.31 23.36
N LEU A 404 15.88 3.50 23.90
CA LEU A 404 16.82 2.45 24.26
C LEU A 404 16.73 2.17 25.76
N THR A 405 16.83 0.90 26.14
CA THR A 405 16.76 0.47 27.54
C THR A 405 18.00 -0.34 27.90
N ALA A 406 18.74 0.09 28.93
CA ALA A 406 19.90 -0.65 29.42
C ALA A 406 19.50 -2.03 29.97
N GLY A 407 20.32 -3.05 29.68
CA GLY A 407 20.09 -4.43 30.08
C GLY A 407 19.16 -5.23 29.16
N GLN A 408 18.68 -4.64 28.05
CA GLN A 408 17.83 -5.32 27.07
C GLN A 408 18.54 -5.45 25.71
N TRP A 409 18.50 -6.65 25.15
CA TRP A 409 18.89 -6.88 23.76
C TRP A 409 17.96 -6.13 22.82
N THR A 410 18.55 -5.39 21.90
CA THR A 410 17.86 -4.62 20.85
C THR A 410 18.50 -4.95 19.51
N HIS A 411 17.70 -5.28 18.51
CA HIS A 411 18.18 -5.44 17.14
C HIS A 411 18.08 -4.11 16.41
N ILE A 412 19.20 -3.61 15.89
CA ILE A 412 19.27 -2.33 15.17
C ILE A 412 19.59 -2.63 13.72
N GLY A 413 18.87 -2.00 12.79
CA GLY A 413 19.11 -2.16 11.35
C GLY A 413 18.94 -0.88 10.53
N VAL A 414 19.65 -0.80 9.41
CA VAL A 414 19.56 0.28 8.42
C VAL A 414 19.60 -0.34 7.03
N THR A 415 18.71 0.09 6.12
CA THR A 415 18.77 -0.28 4.70
C THR A 415 18.69 0.95 3.81
N PHE A 416 19.34 0.89 2.64
CA PHE A 416 19.28 1.91 1.60
C PHE A 416 19.12 1.25 0.22
N ASP A 417 18.11 1.69 -0.56
CA ASP A 417 17.81 1.16 -1.91
C ASP A 417 18.40 1.99 -3.06
N GLY A 418 19.14 3.05 -2.73
CA GLY A 418 19.65 4.04 -3.68
C GLY A 418 18.84 5.33 -3.70
N ILE A 419 17.65 5.35 -3.08
CA ILE A 419 16.77 6.52 -2.98
C ILE A 419 16.26 6.71 -1.54
N ILE A 420 15.87 5.63 -0.88
CA ILE A 420 15.17 5.63 0.40
C ILE A 420 16.02 4.91 1.46
N TRP A 421 16.24 5.61 2.57
CA TRP A 421 16.75 5.07 3.82
C TRP A 421 15.61 4.53 4.65
N ARG A 422 15.78 3.34 5.23
CA ARG A 422 14.85 2.75 6.20
C ARG A 422 15.60 2.35 7.45
N PHE A 423 15.04 2.66 8.61
CA PHE A 423 15.64 2.42 9.92
C PHE A 423 14.80 1.43 10.70
N TYR A 424 15.43 0.44 11.32
CA TYR A 424 14.75 -0.68 11.97
C TYR A 424 15.14 -0.79 13.43
N LYS A 425 14.15 -1.17 14.24
CA LYS A 425 14.35 -1.65 15.61
C LYS A 425 13.50 -2.90 15.83
N ASP A 426 14.12 -3.93 16.35
CA ASP A 426 13.48 -5.21 16.72
C ASP A 426 12.67 -5.82 15.55
N GLY A 427 13.25 -5.78 14.35
CA GLY A 427 12.66 -6.36 13.12
C GLY A 427 11.55 -5.53 12.47
N SER A 428 11.25 -4.33 12.99
CA SER A 428 10.21 -3.44 12.46
C SER A 428 10.77 -2.11 11.97
N GLU A 429 10.28 -1.59 10.84
CA GLU A 429 10.64 -0.26 10.34
C GLU A 429 10.12 0.80 11.32
N LEU A 430 11.02 1.66 11.79
CA LEU A 430 10.72 2.83 12.63
C LEU A 430 10.30 4.03 11.79
N SER A 431 11.09 4.30 10.74
CA SER A 431 10.90 5.43 9.83
C SER A 431 11.71 5.24 8.56
N SER A 432 11.37 6.04 7.56
CA SER A 432 12.08 6.14 6.28
C SER A 432 12.32 7.59 5.88
N TYR A 433 13.37 7.79 5.08
CA TYR A 433 13.78 9.09 4.57
C TYR A 433 14.12 8.96 3.07
N THR A 434 13.44 9.75 2.25
CA THR A 434 13.72 9.86 0.82
C THR A 434 14.73 10.97 0.59
N ASP A 435 15.83 10.65 -0.08
CA ASP A 435 16.78 11.65 -0.53
C ASP A 435 16.16 12.46 -1.69
N ALA A 436 15.97 13.76 -1.48
CA ALA A 436 15.25 14.64 -2.40
C ALA A 436 16.15 15.22 -3.51
N GLU A 437 17.46 15.15 -3.34
CA GLU A 437 18.42 15.60 -4.33
C GLU A 437 18.82 14.41 -5.19
N GLY A 438 18.20 14.27 -6.36
CA GLY A 438 18.60 13.29 -7.38
C GLY A 438 20.02 13.51 -7.96
N ASP A 439 20.90 14.20 -7.23
CA ASP A 439 22.30 14.37 -7.54
C ASP A 439 23.10 13.19 -7.00
N LYS A 440 23.72 12.51 -7.96
CA LYS A 440 24.55 11.33 -7.76
C LYS A 440 25.72 11.65 -6.81
N ALA A 441 25.93 10.74 -5.86
CA ALA A 441 27.24 10.37 -5.33
C ALA A 441 27.96 11.41 -4.47
N HIS A 442 27.55 11.54 -3.19
CA HIS A 442 28.44 11.99 -2.10
C HIS A 442 28.11 11.28 -0.76
N TRP A 443 27.60 10.05 -0.78
CA TRP A 443 27.15 9.40 0.46
C TRP A 443 28.31 8.77 1.26
N CYS A 444 29.25 8.14 0.56
CA CYS A 444 30.44 7.57 1.18
C CYS A 444 31.66 8.06 0.40
N GLY A 445 32.13 9.27 0.69
CA GLY A 445 33.35 9.83 0.12
C GLY A 445 33.17 10.83 -1.02
N ASP A 446 34.27 11.53 -1.31
CA ASP A 446 34.41 12.77 -2.10
C ASP A 446 34.11 12.68 -3.61
N GLY A 447 33.34 11.68 -4.06
CA GLY A 447 33.00 11.46 -5.47
C GLY A 447 34.19 11.03 -6.34
N SER A 448 35.34 10.67 -5.76
CA SER A 448 36.54 10.25 -6.49
C SER A 448 36.59 8.76 -6.87
N GLY A 449 35.64 7.93 -6.42
CA GLY A 449 35.67 6.47 -6.62
C GLY A 449 36.75 5.73 -5.80
N SER A 450 37.35 6.43 -4.84
CA SER A 450 38.43 5.96 -3.95
C SER A 450 38.00 5.77 -2.50
N ALA A 451 36.72 5.99 -2.18
CA ALA A 451 36.26 5.99 -0.79
C ALA A 451 36.43 4.62 -0.15
N LEU A 452 37.15 4.63 0.96
CA LEU A 452 37.57 3.50 1.74
C LEU A 452 36.95 3.73 3.12
N ASN A 453 36.00 2.89 3.52
CA ASN A 453 35.26 3.07 4.76
C ASN A 453 35.68 2.01 5.77
N ASP A 454 35.88 2.43 7.00
CA ASP A 454 36.06 1.52 8.12
C ASP A 454 34.73 1.36 8.87
N VAL A 455 34.50 0.17 9.44
CA VAL A 455 33.40 -0.08 10.37
C VAL A 455 33.93 0.01 11.78
N TYR A 456 33.28 0.80 12.62
CA TYR A 456 33.55 0.91 14.05
C TYR A 456 32.31 0.53 14.85
N LEU A 457 32.49 -0.29 15.89
CA LEU A 457 31.49 -0.60 16.92
C LEU A 457 32.01 -0.18 18.28
N GLY A 458 31.14 0.35 19.14
CA GLY A 458 31.52 0.86 20.47
C GLY A 458 32.08 2.29 20.46
N VAL A 459 32.21 2.90 19.28
CA VAL A 459 32.64 4.29 19.12
C VAL A 459 31.99 4.91 17.88
N GLY A 460 31.72 6.20 17.96
CA GLY A 460 31.46 7.02 16.77
C GLY A 460 31.57 8.52 17.08
N TYR A 461 32.04 9.30 16.10
CA TYR A 461 32.37 10.72 16.20
C TYR A 461 33.19 11.08 17.45
N ASN A 462 34.24 10.28 17.73
CA ASN A 462 35.10 10.37 18.93
C ASN A 462 34.36 10.19 20.28
N SER A 463 33.16 9.60 20.28
CA SER A 463 32.40 9.28 21.49
C SER A 463 32.25 7.77 21.62
N TYR A 464 32.82 7.21 22.68
CA TYR A 464 32.71 5.81 23.02
C TYR A 464 31.35 5.50 23.65
N HIS A 465 30.89 4.26 23.49
CA HIS A 465 29.65 3.75 24.06
C HIS A 465 29.90 2.43 24.81
N ALA A 466 29.13 2.22 25.89
CA ALA A 466 29.24 1.04 26.74
C ALA A 466 28.10 0.06 26.46
N GLY A 467 28.41 -1.10 25.88
CA GLY A 467 27.42 -2.09 25.47
C GLY A 467 28.04 -3.46 25.21
N ILE A 468 27.17 -4.45 25.07
CA ILE A 468 27.52 -5.80 24.61
C ILE A 468 27.05 -5.91 23.15
N TYR A 469 27.96 -6.17 22.23
CA TYR A 469 27.73 -6.26 20.79
C TYR A 469 27.76 -7.71 20.34
N ASP A 470 26.84 -8.05 19.44
CA ASP A 470 26.66 -9.40 18.92
C ASP A 470 26.16 -9.39 17.46
N ASN A 471 26.52 -10.40 16.67
CA ASN A 471 25.91 -10.73 15.38
C ASN A 471 25.84 -9.56 14.37
N PHE A 472 27.00 -8.96 14.06
CA PHE A 472 27.08 -7.83 13.12
C PHE A 472 27.21 -8.29 11.67
N ILE A 473 26.33 -7.79 10.80
CA ILE A 473 26.37 -8.06 9.36
C ILE A 473 26.29 -6.75 8.57
N LEU A 474 27.13 -6.65 7.54
CA LEU A 474 27.11 -5.58 6.54
C LEU A 474 26.97 -6.18 5.14
N LEU A 475 26.04 -5.68 4.32
CA LEU A 475 25.79 -6.12 2.96
C LEU A 475 25.80 -4.95 1.98
N ASN A 476 26.34 -5.15 0.78
CA ASN A 476 26.21 -4.23 -0.36
C ASN A 476 24.91 -4.49 -1.15
N ARG A 477 23.81 -4.70 -0.43
CA ARG A 477 22.48 -4.90 -0.98
C ARG A 477 21.41 -4.48 0.01
N THR A 478 20.28 -4.02 -0.50
CA THR A 478 19.08 -3.76 0.30
C THR A 478 18.38 -5.07 0.57
N LEU A 479 18.00 -5.31 1.83
CA LEU A 479 17.12 -6.40 2.22
C LEU A 479 15.69 -5.90 2.34
N SER A 480 14.72 -6.78 2.10
CA SER A 480 13.30 -6.55 2.34
C SER A 480 12.96 -6.56 3.83
N ASP A 481 11.84 -5.95 4.19
CA ASP A 481 11.31 -5.93 5.56
C ASP A 481 11.13 -7.35 6.13
N GLU A 482 10.66 -8.28 5.29
CA GLU A 482 10.42 -9.67 5.70
C GLU A 482 11.75 -10.40 5.98
N GLN A 483 12.82 -10.10 5.23
CA GLN A 483 14.15 -10.65 5.50
C GLN A 483 14.74 -10.08 6.80
N ILE A 484 14.60 -8.77 7.05
CA ILE A 484 15.03 -8.14 8.31
C ILE A 484 14.27 -8.74 9.50
N LEU A 485 12.98 -9.01 9.34
CA LEU A 485 12.16 -9.65 10.36
C LEU A 485 12.57 -11.11 10.63
N ALA A 486 12.94 -11.86 9.58
CA ALA A 486 13.47 -13.22 9.71
C ALA A 486 14.78 -13.23 10.52
N ILE A 487 15.70 -12.31 10.21
CA ILE A 487 16.97 -12.15 10.95
C ILE A 487 16.71 -11.81 12.42
N TYR A 488 15.79 -10.88 12.71
CA TYR A 488 15.40 -10.56 14.09
C TYR A 488 14.86 -11.77 14.87
N ARG A 489 14.17 -12.69 14.19
CA ARG A 489 13.66 -13.95 14.80
C ARG A 489 14.73 -15.03 14.95
N ASN A 490 15.99 -14.73 14.63
CA ASN A 490 17.08 -15.68 14.55
C ASN A 490 16.80 -16.81 13.53
N GLU A 491 16.07 -16.52 12.44
CA GLU A 491 15.87 -17.42 11.31
C GLU A 491 17.05 -17.29 10.30
N THR A 492 18.29 -17.38 10.78
CA THR A 492 19.52 -17.22 9.97
C THR A 492 19.65 -18.27 8.87
N ASN A 493 18.91 -19.38 9.01
CA ASN A 493 18.81 -20.48 8.05
C ASN A 493 17.84 -20.21 6.88
N LYS A 494 17.34 -18.99 6.70
CA LYS A 494 16.31 -18.68 5.70
C LYS A 494 16.62 -17.42 4.90
N VAL A 495 16.38 -17.51 3.59
CA VAL A 495 16.26 -16.38 2.67
C VAL A 495 14.82 -16.35 2.17
N VAL A 496 14.13 -15.23 2.33
CA VAL A 496 12.71 -15.09 1.94
C VAL A 496 12.57 -14.92 0.43
N SER A 497 11.43 -15.28 -0.15
CA SER A 497 11.20 -15.27 -1.60
C SER A 497 11.41 -13.88 -2.22
N GLN A 498 11.14 -12.82 -1.45
CA GLN A 498 11.35 -11.41 -1.85
C GLN A 498 12.83 -11.06 -2.11
N GLU A 499 13.78 -11.89 -1.68
CA GLU A 499 15.22 -11.69 -1.91
C GLU A 499 15.75 -12.42 -3.16
N THR A 500 14.90 -13.18 -3.85
CA THR A 500 15.33 -14.06 -4.95
C THR A 500 14.90 -13.54 -6.32
N GLU A 501 15.81 -13.61 -7.29
CA GLU A 501 15.55 -13.24 -8.69
C GLU A 501 15.82 -14.42 -9.65
N VAL A 502 15.12 -14.47 -10.78
CA VAL A 502 15.29 -15.54 -11.79
C VAL A 502 16.74 -15.63 -12.26
N GLY A 503 17.28 -16.85 -12.27
CA GLY A 503 18.64 -17.14 -12.73
C GLY A 503 19.72 -17.02 -11.65
N GLU A 504 19.39 -16.52 -10.46
CA GLU A 504 20.32 -16.49 -9.33
C GLU A 504 20.67 -17.91 -8.86
N ALA A 505 21.94 -18.12 -8.50
CA ALA A 505 22.42 -19.39 -7.95
C ALA A 505 22.79 -19.25 -6.47
N TRP A 506 21.99 -19.84 -5.60
CA TRP A 506 22.11 -19.73 -4.14
C TRP A 506 22.73 -20.99 -3.52
N THR A 507 23.59 -20.77 -2.52
CA THR A 507 24.16 -21.79 -1.64
C THR A 507 24.22 -21.26 -0.20
N ALA A 508 24.05 -22.13 0.78
CA ALA A 508 24.29 -21.81 2.20
C ALA A 508 25.51 -22.60 2.69
N CYS A 509 26.49 -21.92 3.27
CA CYS A 509 27.67 -22.53 3.87
C CYS A 509 27.60 -22.39 5.38
N ILE A 510 27.84 -23.50 6.09
CA ILE A 510 27.69 -23.58 7.54
C ILE A 510 29.03 -23.92 8.16
N THR A 511 29.45 -23.10 9.13
CA THR A 511 30.62 -23.34 9.98
C THR A 511 30.13 -23.53 11.42
N PRO A 512 30.22 -24.74 11.98
CA PRO A 512 29.89 -24.97 13.38
C PRO A 512 31.03 -24.48 14.29
N ASN A 513 30.69 -23.92 15.45
CA ASN A 513 31.65 -23.50 16.49
C ASN A 513 31.16 -24.02 17.86
N ASP A 514 32.06 -24.52 18.70
CA ASP A 514 31.76 -25.15 19.99
C ASP A 514 31.96 -24.21 21.21
N GLY A 515 32.25 -22.94 20.96
CA GLY A 515 32.63 -21.95 21.97
C GLY A 515 34.14 -21.87 22.22
N THR A 516 34.96 -22.65 21.50
CA THR A 516 36.43 -22.58 21.57
C THR A 516 37.13 -22.75 20.22
N GLU A 517 36.63 -23.60 19.33
CA GLU A 517 37.21 -23.94 18.04
C GLU A 517 36.13 -24.01 16.93
N ASP A 518 36.52 -23.61 15.72
CA ASP A 518 35.69 -23.75 14.52
C ASP A 518 35.84 -25.15 13.92
N GLY A 519 34.72 -25.74 13.51
CA GLY A 519 34.69 -26.90 12.63
C GLY A 519 34.90 -26.55 11.16
N ASP A 520 35.02 -27.58 10.32
CA ASP A 520 35.13 -27.40 8.87
C ASP A 520 33.83 -26.81 8.27
N GLU A 521 33.96 -25.79 7.43
CA GLU A 521 32.83 -25.24 6.65
C GLU A 521 32.31 -26.26 5.64
N ILE A 522 31.00 -26.48 5.61
CA ILE A 522 30.33 -27.26 4.55
C ILE A 522 29.24 -26.43 3.88
N CYS A 523 29.29 -26.39 2.54
CA CYS A 523 28.26 -25.75 1.71
C CYS A 523 27.18 -26.74 1.26
N SER A 524 25.96 -26.23 1.11
CA SER A 524 24.80 -26.94 0.58
C SER A 524 24.95 -27.30 -0.90
N ASN A 525 23.96 -28.03 -1.42
CA ASN A 525 23.67 -28.02 -2.86
C ASN A 525 23.38 -26.57 -3.33
N GLN A 526 23.69 -26.31 -4.60
CA GLN A 526 23.30 -25.06 -5.26
C GLN A 526 21.86 -25.16 -5.79
N ILE A 527 21.05 -24.15 -5.51
CA ILE A 527 19.73 -23.95 -6.14
C ILE A 527 19.84 -22.80 -7.14
N THR A 528 19.40 -23.02 -8.37
CA THR A 528 19.16 -21.95 -9.34
C THR A 528 17.69 -21.59 -9.32
N ILE A 529 17.38 -20.30 -9.12
CA ILE A 529 16.01 -19.80 -9.13
C ILE A 529 15.49 -19.80 -10.57
N LEU A 530 14.31 -20.38 -10.74
CA LEU A 530 13.64 -20.57 -12.01
C LEU A 530 12.50 -19.56 -12.17
N GLU A 531 12.19 -19.24 -13.41
CA GLU A 531 10.96 -18.53 -13.72
C GLU A 531 9.78 -19.48 -13.53
N GLU A 532 8.69 -18.99 -12.95
CA GLU A 532 7.42 -19.69 -12.93
C GLU A 532 6.92 -19.80 -14.38
N GLU A 533 6.77 -21.04 -14.89
CA GLU A 533 6.17 -21.24 -16.21
C GLU A 533 4.67 -20.90 -16.10
N ASN A 534 4.31 -19.71 -16.57
CA ASN A 534 2.93 -19.25 -16.66
C ASN A 534 2.18 -20.06 -17.76
N GLU A 535 1.17 -20.84 -17.37
CA GLU A 535 0.37 -21.60 -18.33
C GLU A 535 -0.76 -20.73 -18.89
N LEU A 536 -0.61 -20.28 -20.15
CA LEU A 536 -1.58 -19.39 -20.82
C LEU A 536 -3.04 -19.77 -20.56
N PRO A 537 -3.92 -18.79 -20.25
CA PRO A 537 -5.31 -19.05 -19.96
C PRO A 537 -6.02 -19.52 -21.23
N ALA A 538 -7.03 -20.37 -21.05
CA ALA A 538 -7.81 -20.94 -22.12
C ALA A 538 -9.27 -20.56 -22.01
N VAL A 539 -9.91 -20.30 -23.15
CA VAL A 539 -11.35 -20.06 -23.25
C VAL A 539 -12.02 -21.17 -24.08
N SER A 540 -13.22 -21.57 -23.68
CA SER A 540 -14.01 -22.61 -24.34
C SER A 540 -15.52 -22.33 -24.25
N ASN A 541 -16.32 -23.14 -24.96
CA ASN A 541 -17.78 -23.08 -24.95
C ASN A 541 -18.38 -21.70 -25.27
N ILE A 542 -17.72 -20.94 -26.15
CA ILE A 542 -18.20 -19.61 -26.52
C ILE A 542 -19.48 -19.74 -27.35
N LEU A 543 -20.57 -19.18 -26.81
CA LEU A 543 -21.88 -19.17 -27.43
C LEU A 543 -22.42 -17.74 -27.47
N LEU A 544 -22.62 -17.25 -28.68
CA LEU A 544 -23.35 -16.02 -28.97
C LEU A 544 -24.83 -16.35 -29.17
N SER A 545 -25.69 -15.68 -28.42
CA SER A 545 -27.14 -15.87 -28.47
C SER A 545 -27.87 -14.53 -28.40
N SER A 546 -29.06 -14.47 -29.00
CA SER A 546 -29.99 -13.36 -28.76
C SER A 546 -30.84 -13.63 -27.53
N SER A 547 -31.26 -12.58 -26.83
CA SER A 547 -32.01 -12.65 -25.56
C SER A 547 -33.27 -13.53 -25.59
N GLN A 548 -33.89 -13.75 -26.76
CA GLN A 548 -35.02 -14.68 -26.93
C GLN A 548 -34.71 -15.86 -27.88
N GLY A 549 -33.48 -15.98 -28.37
CA GLY A 549 -33.04 -17.03 -29.30
C GLY A 549 -33.70 -16.97 -30.69
N LYS A 550 -34.29 -15.84 -31.10
CA LYS A 550 -34.91 -15.69 -32.43
C LYS A 550 -34.04 -14.89 -33.41
N ASN A 551 -32.94 -14.32 -32.94
CA ASN A 551 -31.97 -13.56 -33.73
C ASN A 551 -32.60 -12.38 -34.49
N THR A 552 -33.46 -11.59 -33.84
CA THR A 552 -34.11 -10.42 -34.47
C THR A 552 -33.49 -9.10 -34.01
N SER A 553 -33.70 -8.01 -34.76
CA SER A 553 -33.13 -6.68 -34.47
C SER A 553 -33.71 -5.97 -33.24
N ILE A 554 -34.58 -6.63 -32.48
CA ILE A 554 -35.21 -6.12 -31.25
C ILE A 554 -34.75 -6.91 -30.02
N GLU A 555 -33.80 -7.82 -30.19
CA GLU A 555 -33.23 -8.63 -29.12
C GLU A 555 -31.79 -8.22 -28.88
N ASN A 556 -31.42 -7.99 -27.63
CA ASN A 556 -30.01 -7.85 -27.26
C ASN A 556 -29.25 -9.13 -27.62
N LEU A 557 -27.97 -8.99 -27.95
CA LEU A 557 -27.05 -10.11 -28.06
C LEU A 557 -26.25 -10.24 -26.78
N SER A 558 -26.04 -11.48 -26.34
CA SER A 558 -25.20 -11.80 -25.20
C SER A 558 -24.27 -12.96 -25.55
N ILE A 559 -23.04 -12.90 -25.04
CA ILE A 559 -22.06 -13.98 -25.17
C ILE A 559 -21.87 -14.68 -23.84
N SER A 560 -21.66 -15.99 -23.89
CA SER A 560 -21.37 -16.83 -22.73
C SER A 560 -20.18 -17.73 -23.05
N TRP A 561 -19.34 -18.01 -22.07
CA TRP A 561 -18.11 -18.78 -22.25
C TRP A 561 -17.65 -19.43 -20.94
N THR A 562 -16.56 -20.18 -21.01
CA THR A 562 -15.84 -20.71 -19.84
C THR A 562 -14.36 -20.44 -20.02
N SER A 563 -13.75 -19.73 -19.07
CA SER A 563 -12.30 -19.52 -19.02
C SER A 563 -11.68 -20.34 -17.90
N THR A 564 -10.50 -20.87 -18.15
CA THR A 564 -9.73 -21.66 -17.19
C THR A 564 -8.26 -21.32 -17.33
N ASP A 565 -7.56 -21.41 -16.23
CA ASP A 565 -6.15 -21.15 -16.10
C ASP A 565 -5.57 -22.28 -15.22
N ALA A 566 -4.42 -22.84 -15.60
CA ALA A 566 -3.96 -24.11 -15.06
C ALA A 566 -3.18 -23.96 -13.74
N ASP A 567 -2.47 -22.84 -13.63
CA ASP A 567 -1.77 -22.30 -12.47
C ASP A 567 -2.72 -21.61 -11.48
N GLY A 568 -3.92 -21.24 -11.92
CA GLY A 568 -5.00 -20.74 -11.06
C GLY A 568 -5.01 -19.23 -10.90
N ASP A 569 -4.40 -18.52 -11.84
CA ASP A 569 -4.37 -17.07 -11.90
C ASP A 569 -5.74 -16.47 -12.19
N SER A 570 -5.87 -15.19 -11.85
CA SER A 570 -7.10 -14.45 -12.10
C SER A 570 -7.20 -14.14 -13.59
N ILE A 571 -8.34 -14.43 -14.20
CA ILE A 571 -8.56 -14.24 -15.65
C ILE A 571 -9.47 -13.04 -15.90
N THR A 572 -9.03 -12.11 -16.74
CA THR A 572 -9.88 -11.14 -17.44
C THR A 572 -10.15 -11.62 -18.86
N ASN A 573 -11.29 -11.29 -19.43
CA ASN A 573 -11.65 -11.70 -20.78
C ASN A 573 -11.87 -10.46 -21.62
N ILE A 574 -11.03 -10.29 -22.63
CA ILE A 574 -11.11 -9.16 -23.55
C ILE A 574 -12.05 -9.57 -24.68
N THR A 575 -13.15 -8.83 -24.81
CA THR A 575 -14.17 -9.10 -25.82
C THR A 575 -13.97 -8.23 -27.07
N ASP A 576 -13.91 -8.85 -28.23
CA ASP A 576 -13.93 -8.20 -29.55
C ASP A 576 -15.21 -8.60 -30.29
N TRP A 577 -16.23 -7.73 -30.23
CA TRP A 577 -17.46 -7.88 -31.02
C TRP A 577 -17.18 -7.57 -32.48
N ARG A 578 -17.68 -8.40 -33.39
CA ARG A 578 -17.46 -8.24 -34.83
C ARG A 578 -18.77 -8.23 -35.60
N LEU A 579 -18.90 -7.23 -36.46
CA LEU A 579 -19.95 -7.07 -37.44
C LEU A 579 -19.41 -7.43 -38.83
N ASN A 580 -19.96 -8.49 -39.43
CA ASN A 580 -19.50 -9.04 -40.71
C ASN A 580 -17.99 -9.29 -40.72
N ASP A 581 -17.49 -9.95 -39.68
CA ASP A 581 -16.08 -10.30 -39.43
C ASP A 581 -15.12 -9.12 -39.18
N ASN A 582 -15.59 -7.87 -39.17
CA ASN A 582 -14.79 -6.70 -38.78
C ASN A 582 -15.15 -6.25 -37.37
N SER A 583 -14.17 -5.80 -36.58
CA SER A 583 -14.45 -5.29 -35.23
C SER A 583 -15.47 -4.17 -35.22
N PHE A 584 -16.39 -4.26 -34.26
CA PHE A 584 -17.42 -3.26 -33.97
C PHE A 584 -16.77 -1.99 -33.42
N ALA A 585 -15.74 -2.16 -32.59
CA ALA A 585 -14.85 -1.10 -32.15
C ALA A 585 -13.80 -0.79 -33.23
N LEU A 586 -13.50 0.50 -33.40
CA LEU A 586 -12.37 0.99 -34.19
C LEU A 586 -11.05 0.83 -33.41
N LEU A 587 -11.11 0.99 -32.08
CA LEU A 587 -10.00 0.84 -31.15
C LEU A 587 -10.50 0.17 -29.87
N ASN A 588 -9.79 -0.85 -29.40
CA ASN A 588 -10.07 -1.56 -28.15
C ASN A 588 -8.78 -1.72 -27.34
N LEU A 589 -8.52 -0.77 -26.44
CA LEU A 589 -7.34 -0.75 -25.56
C LEU A 589 -7.78 -1.02 -24.11
N PRO A 590 -7.86 -2.29 -23.69
CA PRO A 590 -8.19 -2.66 -22.32
C PRO A 590 -7.02 -2.44 -21.35
N PHE A 591 -5.80 -2.21 -21.84
CA PHE A 591 -4.58 -2.05 -21.03
C PHE A 591 -4.30 -3.23 -20.08
N GLU A 592 -4.28 -4.44 -20.66
CA GLU A 592 -3.92 -5.66 -19.93
C GLU A 592 -2.46 -6.03 -20.16
N ALA A 593 -1.84 -6.70 -19.19
CA ALA A 593 -0.42 -7.03 -19.29
C ALA A 593 -0.18 -8.15 -20.30
N ASN A 594 0.84 -7.99 -21.14
CA ASN A 594 1.31 -9.03 -22.03
C ASN A 594 2.84 -9.02 -22.07
N ARG A 595 3.48 -9.96 -21.35
CA ARG A 595 4.95 -10.06 -21.24
C ARG A 595 5.68 -10.18 -22.58
N ASN A 596 4.99 -10.56 -23.65
CA ASN A 596 5.57 -10.75 -24.98
C ASN A 596 5.53 -9.49 -25.86
N GLU A 597 4.87 -8.42 -25.42
CA GLU A 597 4.76 -7.16 -26.15
C GLU A 597 5.74 -6.11 -25.61
N GLU A 598 6.20 -5.20 -26.48
CA GLU A 598 7.11 -4.11 -26.07
C GLU A 598 6.42 -3.13 -25.10
N ASN A 599 5.08 -3.04 -25.14
CA ASN A 599 4.25 -2.30 -24.20
C ASN A 599 2.84 -2.94 -24.11
N ASN A 600 2.07 -2.59 -23.08
CA ASN A 600 0.73 -3.14 -22.79
C ASN A 600 -0.42 -2.29 -23.36
N ALA A 601 -0.17 -1.47 -24.38
CA ALA A 601 -1.18 -0.67 -25.06
C ALA A 601 -1.66 -1.34 -26.36
N THR A 602 -1.98 -2.63 -26.30
CA THR A 602 -2.40 -3.44 -27.46
C THR A 602 -3.85 -3.17 -27.86
N ASP A 603 -4.10 -2.94 -29.15
CA ASP A 603 -5.44 -2.85 -29.74
C ASP A 603 -5.96 -4.25 -30.10
N TYR A 604 -6.98 -4.71 -29.36
CA TYR A 604 -7.60 -6.03 -29.57
C TYR A 604 -8.65 -6.03 -30.68
N SER A 605 -8.82 -4.92 -31.40
CA SER A 605 -9.64 -4.87 -32.61
C SER A 605 -8.89 -5.46 -33.82
N THR A 606 -9.63 -5.77 -34.89
CA THR A 606 -9.06 -6.20 -36.18
C THR A 606 -8.24 -5.11 -36.89
N ASN A 607 -8.19 -3.89 -36.34
CA ASN A 607 -7.49 -2.76 -36.93
C ASN A 607 -6.04 -2.64 -36.41
N SER A 608 -5.70 -3.27 -35.28
CA SER A 608 -4.33 -3.37 -34.74
C SER A 608 -3.61 -2.02 -34.52
N ASN A 609 -4.34 -0.98 -34.12
CA ASN A 609 -3.78 0.33 -33.84
C ASN A 609 -3.21 0.40 -32.43
N ASN A 610 -2.11 -0.32 -32.20
CA ASN A 610 -1.45 -0.37 -30.90
C ASN A 610 -0.94 1.02 -30.49
N GLY A 611 -1.02 1.31 -29.20
CA GLY A 611 -0.48 2.54 -28.62
C GLY A 611 1.04 2.48 -28.44
N THR A 612 1.68 3.63 -28.57
CA THR A 612 3.06 3.87 -28.15
C THR A 612 3.06 4.66 -26.85
N VAL A 613 3.75 4.13 -25.84
CA VAL A 613 3.79 4.65 -24.46
C VAL A 613 4.94 5.64 -24.27
N PHE A 614 4.66 6.78 -23.63
CA PHE A 614 5.65 7.81 -23.28
C PHE A 614 5.51 8.21 -21.81
N GLY A 615 6.53 7.97 -21.00
CA GLY A 615 6.61 8.37 -19.58
C GLY A 615 5.73 7.57 -18.60
N VAL A 616 4.58 7.05 -19.07
CA VAL A 616 3.59 6.36 -18.23
C VAL A 616 4.13 5.08 -17.58
N SER A 617 3.64 4.81 -16.37
CA SER A 617 3.90 3.56 -15.64
C SER A 617 2.72 2.60 -15.77
N PHE A 618 2.98 1.35 -16.17
CA PHE A 618 1.97 0.30 -16.21
C PHE A 618 1.81 -0.35 -14.84
N GLU A 619 0.57 -0.53 -14.40
CA GLU A 619 0.20 -1.22 -13.17
C GLU A 619 -0.58 -2.48 -13.53
N SER A 620 -0.12 -3.67 -13.12
CA SER A 620 -0.74 -4.96 -13.49
C SER A 620 -2.03 -5.30 -12.74
N GLY A 621 -2.48 -4.41 -11.85
CA GLY A 621 -3.66 -4.62 -11.02
C GLY A 621 -4.28 -3.30 -10.55
N GLY A 622 -5.56 -3.34 -10.19
CA GLY A 622 -6.27 -2.17 -9.66
C GLY A 622 -6.92 -1.27 -10.72
N GLY A 623 -6.87 -1.69 -11.99
CA GLY A 623 -7.72 -1.23 -13.09
C GLY A 623 -9.20 -1.29 -12.72
N PHE A 624 -10.06 -0.71 -13.56
CA PHE A 624 -11.49 -0.66 -13.29
C PHE A 624 -12.11 -2.06 -13.19
N ASN A 625 -11.64 -3.00 -14.00
CA ASN A 625 -12.02 -4.41 -13.94
C ASN A 625 -11.23 -5.22 -12.87
N GLY A 626 -10.29 -4.59 -12.16
CA GLY A 626 -9.39 -5.20 -11.18
C GLY A 626 -8.02 -5.64 -11.75
N PHE A 627 -7.79 -5.46 -13.05
CA PHE A 627 -6.58 -5.87 -13.77
C PHE A 627 -5.73 -4.66 -14.16
N GLY A 628 -5.13 -4.64 -15.35
CA GLY A 628 -4.13 -3.66 -15.73
C GLY A 628 -4.68 -2.24 -15.89
N TYR A 629 -3.82 -1.23 -15.72
CA TYR A 629 -4.08 0.15 -16.15
C TYR A 629 -2.76 0.92 -16.32
N TYR A 630 -2.82 2.10 -16.97
CA TYR A 630 -1.69 3.02 -17.03
C TYR A 630 -1.85 4.19 -16.04
N SER A 631 -0.81 4.44 -15.24
CA SER A 631 -0.71 5.56 -14.31
C SER A 631 0.08 6.71 -14.94
N PHE A 632 -0.51 7.90 -14.89
CA PHE A 632 0.01 9.14 -15.46
C PHE A 632 0.40 10.11 -14.33
N ASP A 633 1.58 10.69 -14.43
CA ASP A 633 2.21 11.52 -13.40
C ASP A 633 1.82 13.01 -13.44
N GLY A 634 1.13 13.46 -14.50
CA GLY A 634 0.73 14.85 -14.68
C GLY A 634 1.80 15.80 -15.20
N SER A 635 2.93 15.33 -15.72
CA SER A 635 4.04 16.17 -16.17
C SER A 635 4.26 16.09 -17.67
N ASP A 636 4.49 14.89 -18.21
CA ASP A 636 4.83 14.64 -19.62
C ASP A 636 4.33 13.29 -20.15
N ASP A 637 3.54 12.57 -19.36
CA ASP A 637 3.02 11.24 -19.65
C ASP A 637 1.88 11.21 -20.70
N TYR A 638 2.01 10.38 -21.73
CA TYR A 638 0.93 10.12 -22.70
C TYR A 638 1.08 8.77 -23.43
N ILE A 639 0.00 8.30 -24.03
CA ILE A 639 -0.02 7.20 -25.00
C ILE A 639 -0.47 7.77 -26.34
N LEU A 640 0.30 7.48 -27.38
CA LEU A 640 0.04 7.91 -28.76
C LEU A 640 -0.44 6.71 -29.58
N VAL A 641 -1.59 6.85 -30.22
CA VAL A 641 -2.02 5.93 -31.28
C VAL A 641 -1.79 6.63 -32.62
N ASP A 642 -0.61 6.41 -33.20
CA ASP A 642 -0.10 7.01 -34.44
C ASP A 642 -0.39 6.09 -35.63
N GLU A 643 -1.63 6.09 -36.12
CA GLU A 643 -1.97 5.53 -37.42
C GLU A 643 -3.01 6.39 -38.14
N ASN A 644 -3.00 6.31 -39.49
CA ASN A 644 -3.85 7.06 -40.42
C ASN A 644 -5.32 6.63 -40.30
N TYR A 645 -5.95 6.88 -39.15
CA TYR A 645 -7.39 6.96 -39.09
C TYR A 645 -7.80 8.11 -40.00
N ASP A 646 -8.45 7.80 -41.11
CA ASP A 646 -9.22 8.82 -41.80
C ASP A 646 -10.49 9.11 -40.98
N VAL A 647 -10.29 9.80 -39.85
CA VAL A 647 -11.35 10.32 -39.00
C VAL A 647 -12.04 11.54 -39.61
N SER A 648 -11.52 12.04 -40.74
CA SER A 648 -12.09 13.19 -41.45
C SER A 648 -13.40 12.84 -42.17
N GLU A 649 -13.57 11.58 -42.54
CA GLU A 649 -14.81 11.05 -43.13
C GLU A 649 -15.77 10.45 -42.09
N LEU A 650 -15.41 10.43 -40.80
CA LEU A 650 -16.29 9.94 -39.75
C LEU A 650 -17.44 10.91 -39.52
N GLU A 651 -18.58 10.59 -40.10
CA GLU A 651 -19.87 11.24 -39.81
C GLU A 651 -20.27 10.99 -38.36
N ASN A 652 -19.89 9.84 -37.80
CA ASN A 652 -20.26 9.41 -36.46
C ASN A 652 -19.04 8.92 -35.67
N ILE A 653 -18.99 9.24 -34.38
CA ILE A 653 -17.91 8.79 -33.48
C ILE A 653 -18.44 8.58 -32.06
N SER A 654 -17.90 7.59 -31.37
CA SER A 654 -18.02 7.44 -29.92
C SER A 654 -16.65 7.15 -29.32
N ILE A 655 -16.33 7.76 -28.18
CA ILE A 655 -15.08 7.47 -27.47
C ILE A 655 -15.33 7.49 -25.96
N PHE A 656 -14.81 6.48 -25.27
CA PHE A 656 -14.97 6.28 -23.84
C PHE A 656 -13.67 5.80 -23.21
N ALA A 657 -13.45 6.19 -21.96
CA ALA A 657 -12.36 5.68 -21.12
C ALA A 657 -12.78 5.67 -19.65
N TRP A 658 -12.24 4.71 -18.90
CA TRP A 658 -12.25 4.74 -17.45
C TRP A 658 -11.09 5.60 -16.97
N ILE A 659 -11.37 6.50 -16.02
CA ILE A 659 -10.38 7.36 -15.40
C ILE A 659 -10.46 7.29 -13.88
N LYS A 660 -9.31 7.41 -13.23
CA LYS A 660 -9.16 7.51 -11.78
C LYS A 660 -8.20 8.67 -11.46
N PRO A 661 -8.70 9.91 -11.41
CA PRO A 661 -7.85 11.07 -11.12
C PRO A 661 -7.18 10.95 -9.75
N SER A 662 -5.86 11.08 -9.68
CA SER A 662 -5.11 11.17 -8.41
C SER A 662 -5.11 12.60 -7.85
N SER A 663 -5.29 13.58 -8.73
CA SER A 663 -5.44 14.99 -8.41
C SER A 663 -6.44 15.59 -9.39
N ALA A 664 -7.25 16.53 -8.91
CA ALA A 664 -8.25 17.23 -9.72
C ALA A 664 -8.20 18.74 -9.44
N THR A 665 -7.00 19.30 -9.36
CA THR A 665 -6.76 20.69 -8.94
C THR A 665 -6.24 21.60 -10.05
N ALA A 666 -6.10 21.09 -11.28
CA ALA A 666 -5.57 21.82 -12.42
C ALA A 666 -6.31 21.45 -13.70
N GLU A 667 -6.05 22.18 -14.77
CA GLU A 667 -6.48 21.82 -16.12
C GLU A 667 -5.59 20.68 -16.64
N ARG A 668 -6.19 19.52 -16.95
CA ARG A 668 -5.49 18.26 -17.25
C ARG A 668 -6.22 17.55 -18.39
N GLY A 669 -5.54 17.31 -19.51
CA GLY A 669 -6.16 16.63 -20.65
C GLY A 669 -6.23 15.12 -20.44
N ILE A 670 -7.38 14.52 -20.73
CA ILE A 670 -7.62 13.09 -20.54
C ILE A 670 -7.41 12.35 -21.87
N ILE A 671 -8.13 12.76 -22.92
CA ILE A 671 -7.98 12.21 -24.28
C ILE A 671 -8.20 13.34 -25.28
N GLN A 672 -7.32 13.48 -26.26
CA GLN A 672 -7.51 14.38 -27.40
C GLN A 672 -7.27 13.68 -28.74
N MET A 673 -7.96 14.18 -29.76
CA MET A 673 -7.62 13.90 -31.16
C MET A 673 -7.15 15.21 -31.80
N ALA A 674 -5.92 15.24 -32.28
CA ALA A 674 -5.28 16.48 -32.73
C ALA A 674 -4.15 16.23 -33.74
N SER A 675 -3.85 17.24 -34.56
CA SER A 675 -2.73 17.20 -35.52
C SER A 675 -1.33 17.22 -34.88
N SER A 676 -1.25 17.46 -33.57
CA SER A 676 -0.01 17.54 -32.81
C SER A 676 -0.32 17.50 -31.31
N LEU A 677 0.57 16.85 -30.54
CA LEU A 677 0.52 16.76 -29.09
C LEU A 677 0.25 18.12 -28.39
N THR A 678 1.12 19.12 -28.63
CA THR A 678 1.12 20.38 -27.86
C THR A 678 0.64 21.61 -28.63
N SER A 679 0.37 21.49 -29.93
CA SER A 679 0.08 22.64 -30.80
C SER A 679 -1.03 22.34 -31.81
N GLY A 680 -1.73 23.37 -32.28
CA GLY A 680 -2.95 23.19 -33.08
C GLY A 680 -4.21 23.08 -32.22
N SER A 681 -5.38 23.14 -32.82
CA SER A 681 -6.65 22.93 -32.09
C SER A 681 -7.06 21.48 -32.22
N PRO A 682 -7.33 20.76 -31.11
CA PRO A 682 -7.84 19.41 -31.18
C PRO A 682 -9.22 19.40 -31.84
N CYS A 683 -9.49 18.34 -32.59
CA CYS A 683 -10.80 18.04 -33.13
C CYS A 683 -11.82 17.86 -32.00
N PHE A 684 -11.45 17.01 -31.03
CA PHE A 684 -12.12 16.92 -29.74
C PHE A 684 -11.08 16.74 -28.63
N LEU A 685 -11.44 17.18 -27.43
CA LEU A 685 -10.68 16.91 -26.20
C LEU A 685 -11.64 16.68 -25.04
N ILE A 686 -11.36 15.66 -24.24
CA ILE A 686 -11.96 15.40 -22.92
C ILE A 686 -10.95 15.85 -21.87
N GLN A 687 -11.38 16.68 -20.92
CA GLN A 687 -10.47 17.38 -20.00
C GLN A 687 -11.03 17.46 -18.58
N ASP A 688 -10.16 17.34 -17.58
CA ASP A 688 -10.43 17.78 -16.22
C ASP A 688 -10.07 19.27 -16.10
N ASN A 689 -11.05 20.09 -15.73
CA ASN A 689 -10.90 21.51 -15.48
C ASN A 689 -10.97 21.78 -13.97
N SER A 690 -9.89 21.48 -13.26
CA SER A 690 -9.76 21.70 -11.81
C SER A 690 -10.91 21.06 -11.00
N GLY A 691 -11.22 19.80 -11.31
CA GLY A 691 -12.21 19.00 -10.60
C GLY A 691 -13.57 18.93 -11.27
N THR A 692 -13.72 19.49 -12.47
CA THR A 692 -14.96 19.45 -13.26
C THR A 692 -14.69 18.93 -14.66
N LEU A 693 -15.59 18.10 -15.19
CA LEU A 693 -15.44 17.55 -16.53
C LEU A 693 -15.74 18.63 -17.59
N ARG A 694 -14.92 18.69 -18.63
CA ARG A 694 -15.03 19.66 -19.72
C ARG A 694 -14.71 19.00 -21.05
N PHE A 695 -15.34 19.50 -22.11
CA PHE A 695 -15.13 19.03 -23.47
C PHE A 695 -14.75 20.19 -24.39
N TYR A 696 -13.80 19.99 -25.30
CA TYR A 696 -13.54 20.92 -26.40
C TYR A 696 -14.04 20.29 -27.69
N ILE A 697 -14.96 20.95 -28.38
CA ILE A 697 -15.51 20.49 -29.67
C ILE A 697 -15.84 21.69 -30.56
N GLY A 698 -15.70 21.54 -31.88
CA GLY A 698 -16.08 22.58 -32.85
C GLY A 698 -15.41 23.94 -32.60
N GLY A 699 -14.17 23.94 -32.08
CA GLY A 699 -13.39 25.15 -31.82
C GLY A 699 -13.70 25.89 -30.51
N ALA A 700 -14.47 25.30 -29.59
CA ALA A 700 -14.79 25.94 -28.33
C ALA A 700 -15.06 24.93 -27.20
N TYR A 701 -14.83 25.36 -25.97
CA TYR A 701 -15.11 24.56 -24.79
C TYR A 701 -16.60 24.48 -24.42
N ARG A 702 -16.98 23.36 -23.84
CA ARG A 702 -18.28 23.05 -23.24
C ARG A 702 -18.01 22.62 -21.81
N GLU A 703 -18.37 23.50 -20.88
CA GLU A 703 -18.23 23.24 -19.43
C GLU A 703 -19.40 22.37 -18.97
N GLU A 704 -19.09 21.30 -18.24
CA GLU A 704 -20.11 20.53 -17.52
C GLU A 704 -19.98 20.82 -16.02
N SER A 705 -21.09 21.11 -15.34
CA SER A 705 -21.09 21.36 -13.88
C SER A 705 -20.86 20.09 -13.03
N THR A 706 -20.37 19.01 -13.65
CA THR A 706 -20.23 17.69 -13.04
C THR A 706 -18.83 17.54 -12.47
N SER A 707 -18.74 17.27 -11.16
CA SER A 707 -17.45 17.07 -10.48
C SER A 707 -16.80 15.74 -10.86
N LEU A 708 -15.47 15.69 -10.89
CA LEU A 708 -14.69 14.46 -10.94
C LEU A 708 -14.31 14.03 -9.52
N SER A 709 -14.41 12.74 -9.23
CA SER A 709 -14.10 12.20 -7.90
C SER A 709 -12.70 11.60 -7.92
N GLN A 710 -11.85 12.06 -7.00
CA GLN A 710 -10.48 11.56 -6.89
C GLN A 710 -10.44 10.12 -6.38
N SER A 711 -9.43 9.38 -6.83
CA SER A 711 -9.13 8.01 -6.41
C SER A 711 -10.25 6.99 -6.62
N THR A 712 -11.23 7.31 -7.47
CA THR A 712 -12.33 6.39 -7.85
C THR A 712 -12.43 6.28 -9.36
N TRP A 713 -12.62 5.06 -9.88
CA TRP A 713 -12.86 4.84 -11.31
C TRP A 713 -14.19 5.46 -11.76
N GLN A 714 -14.15 6.21 -12.85
CA GLN A 714 -15.30 6.87 -13.47
C GLN A 714 -15.18 6.75 -14.99
N MET A 715 -16.26 6.36 -15.68
CA MET A 715 -16.26 6.35 -17.14
C MET A 715 -16.60 7.73 -17.66
N VAL A 716 -15.81 8.25 -18.59
CA VAL A 716 -16.07 9.51 -19.29
C VAL A 716 -16.03 9.30 -20.79
N GLY A 717 -16.82 10.08 -21.54
CA GLY A 717 -16.82 9.95 -22.99
C GLY A 717 -17.83 10.84 -23.68
N LEU A 718 -17.87 10.71 -25.00
CA LEU A 718 -18.76 11.46 -25.87
C LEU A 718 -19.24 10.61 -27.05
N THR A 719 -20.35 11.03 -27.66
CA THR A 719 -20.81 10.52 -28.96
C THR A 719 -21.17 11.66 -29.89
N TYR A 720 -20.98 11.48 -31.19
CA TYR A 720 -21.42 12.39 -32.24
C TYR A 720 -22.08 11.60 -33.36
N ASN A 721 -23.24 12.04 -33.82
CA ASN A 721 -24.04 11.38 -34.86
C ASN A 721 -24.15 12.19 -36.17
N GLY A 722 -23.14 13.02 -36.46
CA GLY A 722 -23.13 13.91 -37.63
C GLY A 722 -23.88 15.23 -37.42
N SER A 723 -24.61 15.39 -36.31
CA SER A 723 -25.35 16.61 -36.00
C SER A 723 -25.32 17.02 -34.53
N ILE A 724 -25.32 16.05 -33.62
CA ILE A 724 -25.46 16.28 -32.19
C ILE A 724 -24.31 15.58 -31.47
N TRP A 725 -23.57 16.36 -30.69
CA TRP A 725 -22.66 15.86 -29.68
C TRP A 725 -23.43 15.54 -28.40
N LYS A 726 -23.10 14.43 -27.76
CA LYS A 726 -23.61 14.05 -26.44
C LYS A 726 -22.43 13.73 -25.54
N PHE A 727 -22.51 14.13 -24.28
CA PHE A 727 -21.43 13.94 -23.31
C PHE A 727 -21.89 13.07 -22.15
N TYR A 728 -21.04 12.18 -21.66
CA TYR A 728 -21.41 11.17 -20.69
C TYR A 728 -20.44 11.11 -19.52
N LYS A 729 -20.99 10.79 -18.35
CA LYS A 729 -20.23 10.35 -17.20
C LYS A 729 -20.94 9.17 -16.55
N ASN A 730 -20.19 8.12 -16.25
CA ASN A 730 -20.68 6.89 -15.61
C ASN A 730 -21.92 6.31 -16.32
N GLY A 731 -21.89 6.27 -17.65
CA GLY A 731 -22.99 5.77 -18.47
C GLY A 731 -24.20 6.71 -18.59
N VAL A 732 -24.22 7.84 -17.87
CA VAL A 732 -25.35 8.78 -17.85
C VAL A 732 -25.08 9.96 -18.76
N LEU A 733 -26.06 10.31 -19.60
CA LEU A 733 -26.04 11.50 -20.45
C LEU A 733 -26.04 12.78 -19.59
N LEU A 734 -25.02 13.61 -19.76
CA LEU A 734 -24.88 14.90 -19.09
C LEU A 734 -25.60 16.01 -19.85
N SER A 735 -25.24 16.20 -21.11
CA SER A 735 -25.76 17.26 -21.95
C SER A 735 -25.64 16.93 -23.44
N THR A 736 -26.29 17.74 -24.27
CA THR A 736 -26.31 17.60 -25.73
C THR A 736 -25.98 18.93 -26.40
N TYR A 737 -25.26 18.89 -27.52
CA TYR A 737 -24.90 20.07 -28.28
C TYR A 737 -25.11 19.87 -29.78
N ALA A 738 -26.06 20.60 -30.36
CA ALA A 738 -26.50 20.50 -31.76
C ALA A 738 -25.72 21.44 -32.72
N GLY A 739 -24.43 21.64 -32.48
CA GLY A 739 -23.58 22.51 -33.31
C GLY A 739 -22.16 21.99 -33.48
N GLY A 740 -21.38 22.66 -34.33
CA GLY A 740 -20.02 22.24 -34.66
C GLY A 740 -19.98 21.03 -35.60
N THR A 741 -19.19 21.10 -36.65
CA THR A 741 -18.84 19.95 -37.50
C THR A 741 -17.70 19.17 -36.85
N ASN A 742 -17.66 17.85 -37.08
CA ASN A 742 -16.43 17.10 -36.91
C ASN A 742 -15.37 17.73 -37.83
N ASN A 743 -14.31 18.29 -37.24
CA ASN A 743 -13.23 18.98 -37.96
C ASN A 743 -11.92 18.17 -37.89
N CYS A 744 -12.01 16.88 -37.57
CA CYS A 744 -10.85 16.01 -37.51
C CYS A 744 -10.15 15.99 -38.87
N GLY A 745 -8.84 16.20 -38.85
CA GLY A 745 -7.99 16.12 -40.03
C GLY A 745 -7.68 14.67 -40.41
N VAL A 746 -7.26 14.46 -41.67
CA VAL A 746 -6.77 13.17 -42.19
C VAL A 746 -5.44 12.70 -41.56
N SER A 747 -4.89 13.46 -40.62
CA SER A 747 -3.61 13.23 -39.97
C SER A 747 -3.65 13.66 -38.49
N ASP A 748 -4.83 13.59 -37.88
CA ASP A 748 -4.97 13.83 -36.44
C ASP A 748 -4.74 12.51 -35.71
N ASP A 749 -3.85 12.51 -34.72
CA ASP A 749 -3.56 11.34 -33.90
C ASP A 749 -4.40 11.36 -32.63
N LEU A 750 -4.61 10.18 -32.04
CA LEU A 750 -5.23 10.03 -30.74
C LEU A 750 -4.14 10.04 -29.65
N TYR A 751 -4.24 11.01 -28.74
CA TYR A 751 -3.38 11.11 -27.57
C TYR A 751 -4.20 10.85 -26.31
N ILE A 752 -3.79 9.85 -25.54
CA ILE A 752 -4.40 9.45 -24.26
C ILE A 752 -3.48 9.93 -23.13
N GLY A 753 -4.05 10.51 -22.09
CA GLY A 753 -3.33 11.17 -21.00
C GLY A 753 -2.90 12.61 -21.28
N ASN A 754 -3.35 13.21 -22.39
CA ASN A 754 -2.90 14.55 -22.80
C ASN A 754 -4.03 15.44 -23.36
N GLY A 755 -3.83 16.75 -23.24
CA GLY A 755 -4.61 17.80 -23.89
C GLY A 755 -3.80 19.07 -24.05
N TRP A 756 -3.37 19.38 -25.28
CA TRP A 756 -2.32 20.38 -25.55
C TRP A 756 -1.07 20.13 -24.69
N ALA A 757 -0.68 21.12 -23.88
CA ALA A 757 0.47 21.05 -22.98
C ALA A 757 0.08 20.61 -21.56
N ASN A 758 -1.14 20.10 -21.36
CA ASN A 758 -1.65 19.67 -20.06
C ASN A 758 -1.80 18.14 -20.02
N TYR A 759 -1.09 17.49 -19.10
CA TYR A 759 -1.05 16.03 -18.97
C TYR A 759 -1.90 15.54 -17.81
N PHE A 760 -2.55 14.40 -17.96
CA PHE A 760 -3.40 13.78 -16.95
C PHE A 760 -2.59 13.32 -15.73
N HIS A 761 -3.18 13.38 -14.53
CA HIS A 761 -2.56 12.86 -13.30
C HIS A 761 -3.50 11.85 -12.63
N GLY A 762 -3.26 10.56 -12.83
CA GLY A 762 -4.12 9.48 -12.37
C GLY A 762 -4.08 8.25 -13.27
N GLY A 763 -4.96 7.28 -13.02
CA GLY A 763 -5.08 6.07 -13.84
C GLY A 763 -6.04 6.23 -15.03
N ILE A 764 -5.70 5.65 -16.18
CA ILE A 764 -6.61 5.47 -17.33
C ILE A 764 -6.67 3.98 -17.68
N ASP A 765 -7.87 3.50 -17.97
CA ASP A 765 -8.20 2.10 -18.29
C ASP A 765 -9.32 2.03 -19.35
N GLY A 766 -9.42 0.91 -20.08
CA GLY A 766 -10.55 0.57 -20.96
C GLY A 766 -10.90 1.64 -22.00
N VAL A 767 -9.95 2.02 -22.86
CA VAL A 767 -10.18 3.03 -23.90
C VAL A 767 -10.80 2.36 -25.13
N LEU A 768 -12.02 2.79 -25.46
CA LEU A 768 -12.80 2.30 -26.60
C LEU A 768 -13.16 3.44 -27.54
N MET A 769 -12.97 3.23 -28.84
CA MET A 769 -13.41 4.16 -29.87
C MET A 769 -14.22 3.43 -30.94
N PHE A 770 -15.26 4.08 -31.45
CA PHE A 770 -16.16 3.53 -32.46
C PHE A 770 -16.41 4.56 -33.56
N ASN A 771 -16.55 4.09 -34.80
CA ASN A 771 -16.94 4.88 -35.98
C ASN A 771 -18.48 5.08 -36.09
N ARG A 772 -19.18 5.06 -34.95
CA ARG A 772 -20.64 5.15 -34.85
C ARG A 772 -21.03 5.89 -33.58
N ALA A 773 -22.22 6.46 -33.57
CA ALA A 773 -22.79 7.08 -32.38
C ALA A 773 -23.53 5.99 -31.59
N LEU A 774 -22.94 5.52 -30.49
CA LEU A 774 -23.58 4.50 -29.65
C LEU A 774 -24.84 5.05 -28.99
N SER A 775 -25.83 4.17 -28.83
CA SER A 775 -27.07 4.40 -28.09
C SER A 775 -26.80 4.58 -26.59
N ASN A 776 -27.72 5.26 -25.91
CA ASN A 776 -27.62 5.46 -24.46
C ASN A 776 -27.60 4.11 -23.71
N GLU A 777 -28.33 3.11 -24.19
CA GLU A 777 -28.39 1.79 -23.56
C GLU A 777 -27.06 1.05 -23.73
N GLN A 778 -26.44 1.08 -24.92
CA GLN A 778 -25.12 0.47 -25.11
C GLN A 778 -24.06 1.11 -24.20
N ILE A 779 -24.10 2.44 -24.05
CA ILE A 779 -23.17 3.17 -23.17
C ILE A 779 -23.40 2.80 -21.69
N LEU A 780 -24.65 2.53 -21.29
CA LEU A 780 -24.96 2.06 -19.94
C LEU A 780 -24.44 0.64 -19.68
N LEU A 781 -24.45 -0.24 -20.69
CA LEU A 781 -23.85 -1.57 -20.62
C LEU A 781 -22.32 -1.50 -20.48
N LEU A 782 -21.65 -0.69 -21.31
CA LEU A 782 -20.21 -0.44 -21.20
C LEU A 782 -19.81 0.05 -19.81
N ASN A 783 -20.61 0.96 -19.22
CA ASN A 783 -20.36 1.47 -17.87
C ASN A 783 -20.47 0.40 -16.76
N LYS A 784 -21.24 -0.67 -16.97
CA LYS A 784 -21.41 -1.74 -15.98
C LYS A 784 -20.35 -2.84 -16.10
N SER A 785 -19.30 -2.62 -16.90
CA SER A 785 -18.36 -3.68 -17.32
C SER A 785 -19.06 -4.85 -18.01
N VAL A 786 -20.20 -4.59 -18.66
CA VAL A 786 -20.89 -5.59 -19.47
C VAL A 786 -20.37 -5.43 -20.89
N ASP A 787 -19.15 -5.91 -21.14
CA ASP A 787 -18.57 -5.99 -22.47
C ASP A 787 -19.08 -7.24 -23.23
N TYR A 788 -19.87 -8.08 -22.57
CA TYR A 788 -20.48 -9.29 -23.12
C TYR A 788 -21.92 -9.12 -23.62
N GLU A 789 -22.43 -7.89 -23.74
CA GLU A 789 -23.75 -7.61 -24.34
C GLU A 789 -23.72 -6.48 -25.38
N ILE A 790 -24.52 -6.66 -26.44
CA ILE A 790 -24.86 -5.63 -27.42
C ILE A 790 -26.36 -5.36 -27.32
N SER A 791 -26.72 -4.09 -27.10
CA SER A 791 -28.10 -3.61 -27.06
C SER A 791 -28.77 -3.80 -28.41
N SER A 792 -30.07 -4.13 -28.42
CA SER A 792 -30.88 -4.14 -29.64
C SER A 792 -30.89 -2.82 -30.39
N ASP A 793 -30.60 -1.71 -29.70
CA ASP A 793 -30.50 -0.39 -30.33
C ASP A 793 -29.29 -0.25 -31.27
N GLU A 794 -28.31 -1.15 -31.19
CA GLU A 794 -27.14 -1.19 -32.09
C GLU A 794 -27.32 -2.14 -33.27
N ILE A 795 -28.43 -2.89 -33.32
CA ILE A 795 -28.58 -4.05 -34.19
C ILE A 795 -29.53 -3.74 -35.35
N ASN A 796 -29.09 -4.02 -36.57
CA ASN A 796 -29.91 -3.91 -37.76
C ASN A 796 -30.19 -5.27 -38.41
N ILE A 797 -31.26 -5.32 -39.20
CA ILE A 797 -31.58 -6.48 -40.04
C ILE A 797 -30.47 -6.68 -41.08
N ASP A 798 -30.21 -7.94 -41.44
CA ASP A 798 -29.17 -8.38 -42.38
C ASP A 798 -27.72 -8.21 -41.89
N GLU A 799 -27.53 -7.87 -40.62
CA GLU A 799 -26.22 -7.91 -39.97
C GLU A 799 -25.83 -9.33 -39.57
N ASN A 800 -24.53 -9.62 -39.56
CA ASN A 800 -24.00 -10.88 -39.08
C ASN A 800 -23.00 -10.63 -37.95
N TRP A 801 -23.30 -11.15 -36.76
CA TRP A 801 -22.54 -10.89 -35.56
C TRP A 801 -21.71 -12.10 -35.14
N THR A 802 -20.50 -11.83 -34.66
CA THR A 802 -19.62 -12.78 -33.96
C THR A 802 -18.99 -12.05 -32.78
N ALA A 803 -18.54 -12.78 -31.77
CA ALA A 803 -17.71 -12.22 -30.71
C ALA A 803 -16.51 -13.12 -30.48
N CYS A 804 -15.34 -12.52 -30.37
CA CYS A 804 -14.09 -13.20 -30.07
C CYS A 804 -13.64 -12.82 -28.66
N ILE A 805 -13.16 -13.82 -27.92
CA ILE A 805 -12.66 -13.64 -26.56
C ILE A 805 -11.18 -13.99 -26.53
N ILE A 806 -10.39 -13.10 -25.94
CA ILE A 806 -9.00 -13.34 -25.58
C ILE A 806 -8.95 -13.35 -24.04
N PRO A 807 -8.73 -14.50 -23.39
CA PRO A 807 -8.51 -14.53 -21.95
C PRO A 807 -7.10 -14.01 -21.63
N ASN A 808 -6.93 -13.30 -20.52
CA ASN A 808 -5.65 -12.78 -20.05
C ASN A 808 -5.54 -13.01 -18.54
N ASP A 809 -4.36 -13.44 -18.07
CA ASP A 809 -4.10 -13.88 -16.69
C ASP A 809 -3.37 -12.82 -15.82
N LYS A 810 -3.38 -11.54 -16.25
CA LYS A 810 -2.54 -10.41 -15.76
C LYS A 810 -1.11 -10.41 -16.23
N THR A 811 -0.67 -11.41 -16.98
CA THR A 811 0.70 -11.50 -17.44
C THR A 811 0.81 -11.79 -18.92
N GLN A 812 -0.06 -12.64 -19.47
CA GLN A 812 -0.04 -13.06 -20.86
C GLN A 812 -1.45 -13.31 -21.41
N ASP A 813 -1.56 -13.16 -22.74
CA ASP A 813 -2.76 -13.48 -23.49
C ASP A 813 -2.83 -14.96 -23.84
N GLY A 814 -3.99 -15.54 -23.57
CA GLY A 814 -4.38 -16.84 -24.08
C GLY A 814 -4.75 -16.83 -25.56
N THR A 815 -5.15 -18.00 -26.05
CA THR A 815 -5.56 -18.12 -27.46
C THR A 815 -6.96 -17.55 -27.67
N MET A 816 -7.08 -16.61 -28.63
CA MET A 816 -8.37 -16.09 -29.08
C MET A 816 -9.28 -17.21 -29.60
N LEU A 817 -10.53 -17.22 -29.15
CA LEU A 817 -11.58 -18.08 -29.71
C LEU A 817 -12.82 -17.24 -30.02
N CYS A 818 -13.45 -17.50 -31.17
CA CYS A 818 -14.65 -16.80 -31.60
C CYS A 818 -15.89 -17.67 -31.44
N SER A 819 -17.02 -17.02 -31.18
CA SER A 819 -18.34 -17.62 -31.06
C SER A 819 -18.83 -18.21 -32.38
N ASN A 820 -20.02 -18.85 -32.34
CA ASN A 820 -20.83 -18.99 -33.55
C ASN A 820 -21.14 -17.64 -34.18
N SER A 821 -21.37 -17.66 -35.50
CA SER A 821 -21.90 -16.53 -36.25
C SER A 821 -23.42 -16.48 -36.15
N LEU A 822 -23.97 -15.30 -35.86
CA LEU A 822 -25.39 -15.07 -35.62
C LEU A 822 -25.91 -13.99 -36.59
N ALA A 823 -26.62 -14.44 -37.62
CA ALA A 823 -27.26 -13.56 -38.58
C ALA A 823 -28.57 -13.00 -38.02
N ILE A 824 -28.75 -11.68 -38.11
CA ILE A 824 -29.95 -10.98 -37.68
C ILE A 824 -31.00 -11.08 -38.76
N LEU A 825 -32.09 -11.73 -38.41
CA LEU A 825 -33.21 -12.00 -39.28
C LEU A 825 -34.19 -10.84 -39.20
N GLU A 826 -34.77 -10.50 -40.36
CA GLU A 826 -36.03 -9.77 -40.38
C GLU A 826 -37.02 -10.54 -39.51
N SER A 827 -37.56 -9.88 -38.48
CA SER A 827 -38.48 -10.54 -37.57
C SER A 827 -39.60 -11.17 -38.40
N ALA A 828 -39.76 -12.50 -38.33
CA ALA A 828 -40.96 -13.13 -38.83
C ALA A 828 -42.10 -12.51 -38.03
N SER A 829 -42.86 -11.60 -38.67
CA SER A 829 -43.93 -10.80 -38.07
C SER A 829 -44.61 -11.56 -36.93
N SER A 830 -44.15 -11.28 -35.71
CA SER A 830 -44.76 -11.78 -34.49
C SER A 830 -45.34 -10.56 -33.80
N SER A 831 -46.66 -10.57 -33.66
CA SER A 831 -47.40 -9.42 -33.12
C SER A 831 -46.87 -9.04 -31.74
N MET A 832 -46.62 -7.75 -31.52
CA MET A 832 -46.41 -7.19 -30.18
C MET A 832 -47.42 -7.75 -29.19
N SER A 833 -46.95 -8.16 -28.00
CA SER A 833 -47.83 -8.70 -26.97
C SER A 833 -47.40 -8.27 -25.58
N ILE A 834 -48.41 -8.10 -24.72
CA ILE A 834 -48.25 -7.89 -23.29
C ILE A 834 -49.00 -9.01 -22.56
N SER A 835 -48.43 -9.52 -21.48
CA SER A 835 -49.03 -10.54 -20.63
C SER A 835 -48.75 -10.25 -19.15
N ASN A 836 -49.37 -11.04 -18.25
CA ASN A 836 -49.20 -10.91 -16.80
C ASN A 836 -49.43 -9.49 -16.24
N VAL A 837 -50.41 -8.77 -16.80
CA VAL A 837 -50.73 -7.40 -16.40
C VAL A 837 -51.42 -7.38 -15.04
N ILE A 838 -50.68 -7.00 -14.01
CA ILE A 838 -51.11 -6.98 -12.61
C ILE A 838 -50.91 -5.57 -12.06
N LEU A 839 -51.99 -5.00 -11.53
CA LEU A 839 -51.96 -3.78 -10.73
C LEU A 839 -51.97 -4.17 -9.25
N ASN A 840 -50.96 -3.71 -8.50
CA ASN A 840 -50.85 -3.99 -7.07
C ASN A 840 -50.46 -2.73 -6.28
N SER A 841 -50.77 -2.71 -4.98
CA SER A 841 -50.30 -1.67 -4.08
C SER A 841 -48.96 -2.07 -3.46
N THR A 842 -48.15 -1.10 -3.01
CA THR A 842 -46.77 -1.30 -2.52
C THR A 842 -46.60 -2.46 -1.53
N TYR A 843 -47.54 -2.63 -0.60
CA TYR A 843 -47.54 -3.70 0.40
C TYR A 843 -48.69 -4.70 0.22
N GLY A 844 -49.47 -4.55 -0.86
CA GLY A 844 -50.62 -5.40 -1.17
C GLY A 844 -51.79 -5.26 -0.18
N THR A 845 -51.80 -4.23 0.69
CA THR A 845 -52.91 -4.01 1.63
C THR A 845 -53.95 -3.01 1.12
N ASN A 846 -53.69 -2.39 -0.05
CA ASN A 846 -54.58 -1.47 -0.76
C ASN A 846 -55.04 -0.26 0.05
N THR A 847 -54.26 0.22 1.02
CA THR A 847 -54.60 1.39 1.84
C THR A 847 -54.14 2.71 1.19
N THR A 848 -54.72 3.84 1.59
CA THR A 848 -54.44 5.19 1.01
C THR A 848 -53.01 5.72 1.22
N ASN A 849 -52.15 4.97 1.88
CA ASN A 849 -50.73 5.30 2.11
C ASN A 849 -49.79 4.43 1.25
N GLU A 850 -50.32 3.67 0.30
CA GLU A 850 -49.55 2.84 -0.63
C GLU A 850 -49.61 3.38 -2.06
N ASN A 851 -48.48 3.33 -2.75
CA ASN A 851 -48.44 3.63 -4.18
C ASN A 851 -49.04 2.46 -4.95
N LEU A 852 -49.63 2.73 -6.10
CA LEU A 852 -50.11 1.71 -7.03
C LEU A 852 -49.08 1.51 -8.14
N THR A 853 -48.68 0.27 -8.38
CA THR A 853 -47.67 -0.07 -9.38
C THR A 853 -48.21 -1.12 -10.34
N LEU A 854 -48.03 -0.85 -11.64
CA LEU A 854 -48.36 -1.78 -12.72
C LEU A 854 -47.16 -2.68 -13.02
N TYR A 855 -47.38 -3.99 -13.00
CA TYR A 855 -46.44 -5.04 -13.37
C TYR A 855 -46.96 -5.77 -14.61
N PHE A 856 -46.08 -6.09 -15.56
CA PHE A 856 -46.42 -6.81 -16.78
C PHE A 856 -45.17 -7.42 -17.42
N GLU A 857 -45.37 -8.39 -18.31
CA GLU A 857 -44.35 -8.93 -19.20
C GLU A 857 -44.65 -8.47 -20.63
N GLN A 858 -43.62 -8.10 -21.38
CA GLN A 858 -43.75 -7.62 -22.77
C GLN A 858 -42.91 -8.44 -23.74
N GLN A 859 -43.34 -8.50 -24.99
CA GLN A 859 -42.54 -8.98 -26.12
C GLN A 859 -42.69 -8.06 -27.32
N ASN A 860 -41.56 -7.77 -27.96
CA ASN A 860 -41.45 -7.02 -29.22
C ASN A 860 -42.02 -5.59 -29.18
N ALA A 861 -42.14 -5.01 -27.98
CA ALA A 861 -42.56 -3.64 -27.75
C ALA A 861 -41.34 -2.78 -27.40
N LYS A 862 -41.23 -1.61 -28.03
CA LYS A 862 -40.25 -0.56 -27.73
C LYS A 862 -40.74 0.33 -26.58
N THR A 863 -42.01 0.74 -26.63
CA THR A 863 -42.68 1.52 -25.57
C THR A 863 -44.00 0.89 -25.16
N ASN A 864 -44.50 1.29 -23.99
CA ASN A 864 -45.82 0.91 -23.54
C ASN A 864 -46.62 2.12 -23.13
N ILE A 865 -47.75 2.29 -23.80
CA ILE A 865 -48.65 3.41 -23.59
C ILE A 865 -49.61 3.03 -22.47
N THR A 866 -49.58 3.76 -21.36
CA THR A 866 -50.43 3.51 -20.20
C THR A 866 -51.61 4.48 -20.15
N ASP A 867 -52.79 3.94 -19.84
CA ASP A 867 -54.03 4.67 -19.64
C ASP A 867 -54.62 4.28 -18.28
N TRP A 868 -54.34 5.11 -17.26
CA TRP A 868 -54.84 4.93 -15.90
C TRP A 868 -56.33 5.25 -15.81
N ARG A 869 -57.09 4.34 -15.19
CA ARG A 869 -58.56 4.43 -15.11
C ARG A 869 -59.04 4.37 -13.68
N LEU A 870 -59.92 5.30 -13.33
CA LEU A 870 -60.66 5.34 -12.07
C LEU A 870 -62.12 4.97 -12.34
N GLY A 871 -62.62 3.93 -11.68
CA GLY A 871 -63.97 3.39 -11.93
C GLY A 871 -64.17 2.89 -13.37
N GLY A 872 -63.10 2.51 -14.05
CA GLY A 872 -63.11 2.08 -15.46
C GLY A 872 -63.11 3.21 -16.49
N THR A 873 -63.02 4.48 -16.08
CA THR A 873 -62.90 5.64 -16.98
C THR A 873 -61.48 6.22 -16.92
N SER A 874 -60.90 6.59 -18.06
CA SER A 874 -59.57 7.21 -18.12
C SER A 874 -59.48 8.49 -17.29
N MET A 875 -58.35 8.64 -16.59
CA MET A 875 -58.00 9.86 -15.88
C MET A 875 -57.73 11.02 -16.84
N ALA A 876 -57.01 10.71 -17.92
CA ALA A 876 -56.78 11.63 -19.02
C ALA A 876 -57.99 11.61 -19.96
N VAL A 877 -58.40 12.79 -20.42
CA VAL A 877 -59.36 12.97 -21.50
C VAL A 877 -58.67 12.93 -22.85
N LEU A 878 -57.45 13.46 -22.92
CA LEU A 878 -56.54 13.27 -24.04
C LEU A 878 -55.29 12.57 -23.51
N ASN A 879 -54.94 11.43 -24.09
CA ASN A 879 -53.69 10.72 -23.86
C ASN A 879 -53.03 10.46 -25.22
N MET A 880 -52.16 11.38 -25.64
CA MET A 880 -51.55 11.36 -26.96
C MET A 880 -50.02 11.32 -26.85
N PRO A 881 -49.43 10.13 -26.71
CA PRO A 881 -47.99 9.94 -26.54
C PRO A 881 -47.20 10.02 -27.85
N PHE A 882 -47.87 10.16 -29.00
CA PHE A 882 -47.25 10.33 -30.32
C PHE A 882 -46.27 9.23 -30.79
N GLU A 883 -46.34 8.03 -30.21
CA GLU A 883 -45.50 6.86 -30.51
C GLU A 883 -45.76 6.15 -31.88
N THR A 884 -46.54 6.76 -32.78
CA THR A 884 -46.90 6.13 -34.07
C THR A 884 -46.90 7.15 -35.19
N ASP A 885 -46.47 6.74 -36.39
CA ASP A 885 -46.48 7.57 -37.60
C ASP A 885 -47.86 8.14 -37.94
N GLY A 886 -48.95 7.50 -37.52
CA GLY A 886 -50.33 8.01 -37.61
C GLY A 886 -50.86 8.27 -39.03
N LYS A 887 -49.96 8.44 -40.02
CA LYS A 887 -50.10 8.98 -41.37
C LYS A 887 -50.89 10.28 -41.41
N ASN A 888 -52.19 10.20 -41.18
CA ASN A 888 -53.11 11.33 -41.18
C ASN A 888 -53.87 11.50 -39.85
N ASN A 889 -53.84 10.51 -38.95
CA ASN A 889 -54.58 10.53 -37.68
C ASN A 889 -53.66 10.16 -36.51
N ILE A 890 -53.86 10.81 -35.37
CA ILE A 890 -53.19 10.49 -34.12
C ILE A 890 -54.20 9.86 -33.15
N THR A 891 -53.80 8.76 -32.52
CA THR A 891 -54.62 8.03 -31.56
C THR A 891 -54.66 8.76 -30.22
N ASP A 892 -55.87 8.92 -29.67
CA ASP A 892 -56.07 9.18 -28.24
C ASP A 892 -56.28 7.84 -27.54
N TYR A 893 -55.38 7.47 -26.64
CA TYR A 893 -55.42 6.18 -25.94
C TYR A 893 -56.37 6.16 -24.74
N SER A 894 -57.04 7.28 -24.47
CA SER A 894 -58.06 7.35 -23.43
C SER A 894 -59.37 6.67 -23.85
N THR A 895 -60.24 6.39 -22.87
CA THR A 895 -61.61 5.92 -23.10
C THR A 895 -62.51 6.95 -23.80
N TYR A 896 -62.05 8.20 -23.96
CA TYR A 896 -62.81 9.26 -24.64
C TYR A 896 -62.59 9.27 -26.16
N ASN A 897 -61.49 8.68 -26.64
CA ASN A 897 -61.21 8.41 -28.05
C ASN A 897 -61.30 9.68 -28.95
N HIS A 898 -60.70 10.76 -28.48
CA HIS A 898 -60.62 12.05 -29.18
C HIS A 898 -59.40 12.12 -30.11
N SER A 899 -59.26 11.15 -31.01
CA SER A 899 -58.18 11.13 -32.00
C SER A 899 -58.09 12.42 -32.82
N GLY A 900 -56.87 12.88 -33.07
CA GLY A 900 -56.58 14.08 -33.84
C GLY A 900 -56.31 13.79 -35.32
N ILE A 901 -56.44 14.81 -36.17
CA ILE A 901 -56.02 14.80 -37.58
C ILE A 901 -54.74 15.60 -37.70
N ILE A 902 -53.72 15.02 -38.33
CA ILE A 902 -52.45 15.68 -38.61
C ILE A 902 -52.62 16.63 -39.79
N GLN A 903 -52.20 17.88 -39.63
CA GLN A 903 -52.16 18.89 -40.68
C GLN A 903 -50.70 19.32 -40.85
N ASN A 904 -50.06 18.82 -41.91
CA ASN A 904 -48.69 19.14 -42.35
C ASN A 904 -47.53 18.77 -41.40
N ALA A 905 -47.76 18.67 -40.08
CA ALA A 905 -46.78 18.20 -39.10
C ALA A 905 -46.26 16.79 -39.46
N LYS A 906 -44.97 16.54 -39.22
CA LYS A 906 -44.30 15.33 -39.69
C LYS A 906 -43.87 14.45 -38.53
N TYR A 907 -44.21 13.17 -38.61
CA TYR A 907 -43.70 12.20 -37.65
C TYR A 907 -42.18 12.05 -37.78
N ASN A 908 -41.49 11.97 -36.65
CA ASN A 908 -40.08 11.67 -36.56
C ASN A 908 -39.88 10.51 -35.60
N VAL A 909 -39.49 9.36 -36.16
CA VAL A 909 -39.31 8.08 -35.45
C VAL A 909 -38.20 8.11 -34.39
N THR A 910 -37.23 9.02 -34.50
CA THR A 910 -36.15 9.22 -33.52
C THR A 910 -36.29 10.54 -32.75
N GLY A 911 -37.44 11.21 -32.87
CA GLY A 911 -37.58 12.63 -32.59
C GLY A 911 -37.83 13.03 -31.14
N ASP A 912 -38.33 12.15 -30.28
CA ASP A 912 -38.73 12.43 -28.88
C ASP A 912 -37.55 12.43 -27.89
N LYS A 913 -37.87 12.58 -26.59
CA LYS A 913 -36.91 12.53 -25.49
C LYS A 913 -36.25 11.15 -25.32
N TYR A 914 -36.95 10.06 -25.68
CA TYR A 914 -36.54 8.68 -25.41
C TYR A 914 -36.24 7.86 -26.69
N GLY A 915 -36.33 8.45 -27.87
CA GLY A 915 -36.03 7.82 -29.16
C GLY A 915 -37.16 6.96 -29.75
N ASN A 916 -38.40 7.11 -29.28
CA ASN A 916 -39.58 6.33 -29.61
C ASN A 916 -40.61 7.02 -30.52
N GLY A 917 -40.49 8.33 -30.77
CA GLY A 917 -41.27 9.05 -31.79
C GLY A 917 -41.92 10.36 -31.32
N ALA A 918 -41.79 11.44 -32.10
CA ALA A 918 -42.46 12.74 -31.85
C ALA A 918 -42.91 13.40 -33.16
N TYR A 919 -43.74 14.43 -33.09
CA TYR A 919 -44.11 15.22 -34.28
C TYR A 919 -43.31 16.51 -34.38
N TYR A 920 -42.74 16.74 -35.56
CA TYR A 920 -42.09 17.97 -35.97
C TYR A 920 -43.09 18.94 -36.59
N PHE A 921 -42.99 20.20 -36.15
CA PHE A 921 -43.74 21.35 -36.63
C PHE A 921 -42.73 22.35 -37.19
N ASP A 922 -42.92 22.78 -38.44
CA ASP A 922 -41.94 23.57 -39.19
C ASP A 922 -42.02 25.10 -38.95
N GLY A 923 -42.91 25.53 -38.06
CA GLY A 923 -43.14 26.94 -37.74
C GLY A 923 -44.09 27.65 -38.70
N ASN A 924 -44.69 26.94 -39.65
CA ASN A 924 -45.71 27.41 -40.58
C ASN A 924 -46.80 26.35 -40.71
N ASP A 925 -48.07 26.73 -40.61
CA ASP A 925 -49.27 25.94 -40.98
C ASP A 925 -49.39 24.46 -40.50
N ASP A 926 -48.48 24.02 -39.63
CA ASP A 926 -48.40 22.69 -39.04
C ASP A 926 -49.23 22.63 -37.77
N SER A 927 -50.17 21.69 -37.69
CA SER A 927 -50.96 21.46 -36.49
C SER A 927 -51.49 20.04 -36.38
N ILE A 928 -51.94 19.66 -35.18
CA ILE A 928 -52.80 18.49 -34.99
C ILE A 928 -54.15 18.99 -34.50
N LEU A 929 -55.21 18.68 -35.24
CA LEU A 929 -56.56 19.17 -35.01
C LEU A 929 -57.46 18.06 -34.45
N ILE A 930 -58.01 18.28 -33.27
CA ILE A 930 -59.08 17.45 -32.70
C ILE A 930 -60.38 18.23 -32.83
N SER A 931 -61.23 17.79 -33.76
CA SER A 931 -62.44 18.52 -34.14
C SER A 931 -63.58 18.29 -33.14
N HIS A 932 -63.97 19.36 -32.44
CA HIS A 932 -65.18 19.42 -31.59
C HIS A 932 -65.36 18.24 -30.62
N PRO A 933 -64.40 17.96 -29.71
CA PRO A 933 -64.61 16.95 -28.67
C PRO A 933 -65.90 17.27 -27.88
N PRO A 934 -66.86 16.34 -27.76
CA PRO A 934 -68.18 16.62 -27.18
C PRO A 934 -68.11 16.97 -25.67
N GLU A 935 -66.99 16.65 -25.05
CA GLU A 935 -66.70 16.80 -23.64
C GLU A 935 -66.48 18.26 -23.23
N LYS A 936 -67.26 18.71 -22.24
CA LYS A 936 -66.94 19.94 -21.52
C LYS A 936 -65.91 19.65 -20.43
N ILE A 937 -64.76 20.32 -20.47
CA ILE A 937 -63.74 20.27 -19.41
C ILE A 937 -63.63 21.65 -18.77
N TYR A 938 -63.95 21.72 -17.48
CA TYR A 938 -64.08 22.96 -16.72
C TYR A 938 -63.84 22.75 -15.22
N GLY A 939 -63.58 23.83 -14.49
CA GLY A 939 -63.29 23.80 -13.06
C GLY A 939 -61.85 23.41 -12.80
N ASN A 940 -61.58 22.12 -12.63
CA ASN A 940 -60.23 21.60 -12.39
C ASN A 940 -59.73 20.85 -13.64
N TYR A 941 -58.53 21.16 -14.08
CA TYR A 941 -57.89 20.46 -15.20
C TYR A 941 -56.37 20.61 -15.17
N THR A 942 -55.70 19.72 -15.90
CA THR A 942 -54.27 19.87 -16.22
C THR A 942 -54.08 19.69 -17.71
N VAL A 943 -53.29 20.55 -18.33
CA VAL A 943 -52.80 20.40 -19.72
C VAL A 943 -51.28 20.32 -19.68
N MET A 944 -50.70 19.37 -20.41
CA MET A 944 -49.25 19.19 -20.46
C MET A 944 -48.76 18.65 -21.80
N ALA A 945 -47.49 18.89 -22.10
CA ALA A 945 -46.77 18.35 -23.24
C ALA A 945 -45.26 18.36 -22.98
N TRP A 946 -44.54 17.45 -23.62
CA TRP A 946 -43.12 17.60 -23.91
C TRP A 946 -42.95 18.48 -25.15
N VAL A 947 -41.98 19.39 -25.10
CA VAL A 947 -41.66 20.30 -26.21
C VAL A 947 -40.16 20.52 -26.38
N LEU A 948 -39.70 20.53 -27.63
CA LEU A 948 -38.37 21.01 -28.02
C LEU A 948 -38.57 22.12 -29.04
N VAL A 949 -38.15 23.34 -28.71
CA VAL A 949 -38.35 24.50 -29.59
C VAL A 949 -37.07 24.82 -30.37
N LYS A 950 -37.22 25.22 -31.63
CA LYS A 950 -36.10 25.51 -32.56
C LYS A 950 -35.75 27.01 -32.64
N ASP A 951 -36.54 27.87 -32.01
CA ASP A 951 -36.26 29.30 -31.89
C ASP A 951 -36.80 29.90 -30.58
N THR A 952 -36.66 31.22 -30.42
CA THR A 952 -37.13 31.97 -29.25
C THR A 952 -38.37 32.81 -29.54
N GLY A 953 -39.09 32.54 -30.63
CA GLY A 953 -40.31 33.24 -31.00
C GLY A 953 -41.47 33.00 -30.03
N VAL A 954 -42.65 33.52 -30.38
CA VAL A 954 -43.90 33.13 -29.72
C VAL A 954 -44.40 31.86 -30.41
N ARG A 955 -44.48 30.75 -29.67
CA ARG A 955 -44.74 29.41 -30.21
C ARG A 955 -45.86 28.73 -29.42
N ASN A 956 -46.98 28.48 -30.08
CA ASN A 956 -48.16 27.86 -29.47
C ASN A 956 -47.96 26.35 -29.34
N ILE A 957 -48.10 25.81 -28.14
CA ILE A 957 -47.99 24.36 -27.90
C ILE A 957 -49.37 23.72 -28.02
N PHE A 958 -50.36 24.29 -27.35
CA PHE A 958 -51.72 23.78 -27.24
C PHE A 958 -52.71 24.93 -27.15
N SER A 959 -53.78 24.87 -27.94
CA SER A 959 -54.84 25.89 -27.97
C SER A 959 -56.22 25.27 -28.11
N THR A 960 -57.20 25.93 -27.48
CA THR A 960 -58.64 25.65 -27.63
C THR A 960 -59.39 26.87 -28.16
N ARG A 961 -58.65 27.84 -28.71
CA ARG A 961 -59.16 29.14 -29.20
C ARG A 961 -59.53 29.04 -30.69
N TYR A 962 -60.39 28.09 -31.06
CA TYR A 962 -60.59 27.76 -32.48
C TYR A 962 -61.36 28.84 -33.28
N GLY A 963 -62.19 29.67 -32.63
CA GLY A 963 -62.87 30.81 -33.28
C GLY A 963 -62.00 32.05 -33.47
N GLY A 964 -60.73 32.01 -33.04
CA GLY A 964 -59.73 33.05 -33.22
C GLY A 964 -59.15 33.59 -31.89
N PRO A 965 -58.20 34.54 -31.95
CA PRO A 965 -57.44 35.03 -30.80
C PRO A 965 -58.26 35.89 -29.83
N THR A 966 -59.57 35.93 -29.91
CA THR A 966 -60.44 36.57 -28.91
C THR A 966 -61.30 35.58 -28.14
N ASP A 967 -61.23 34.29 -28.47
CA ASP A 967 -62.02 33.24 -27.84
C ASP A 967 -61.50 32.94 -26.42
N PRO A 968 -62.29 33.20 -25.36
CA PRO A 968 -61.83 33.15 -23.98
C PRO A 968 -61.83 31.73 -23.41
N PHE A 969 -60.98 30.88 -23.98
CA PHE A 969 -60.72 29.50 -23.54
C PHE A 969 -59.29 29.37 -23.02
N PHE A 970 -58.56 28.33 -23.40
CA PHE A 970 -57.23 28.06 -22.91
C PHE A 970 -56.21 27.98 -24.05
N ASP A 971 -55.01 28.51 -23.79
CA ASP A 971 -53.82 28.17 -24.55
C ASP A 971 -52.57 28.11 -23.67
N MET A 972 -51.51 27.56 -24.25
CA MET A 972 -50.20 27.37 -23.64
C MET A 972 -49.14 27.63 -24.72
N LYS A 973 -48.19 28.53 -24.43
CA LYS A 973 -47.17 28.97 -25.38
C LYS A 973 -45.80 29.14 -24.74
N LEU A 974 -44.78 29.08 -25.57
CA LEU A 974 -43.45 29.61 -25.27
C LEU A 974 -43.36 31.04 -25.80
N GLN A 975 -42.77 31.95 -25.03
CA GLN A 975 -42.69 33.35 -25.40
C GLN A 975 -41.29 33.93 -25.16
N SER A 976 -40.70 34.43 -26.26
CA SER A 976 -39.52 35.31 -26.25
C SER A 976 -38.30 34.73 -25.50
N GLY A 977 -38.10 33.41 -25.57
CA GLY A 977 -36.95 32.71 -24.97
C GLY A 977 -36.94 32.66 -23.44
N SER A 978 -37.92 33.26 -22.77
CA SER A 978 -37.82 33.59 -21.34
C SER A 978 -39.10 33.44 -20.53
N THR A 979 -40.21 33.09 -21.18
CA THR A 979 -41.53 32.99 -20.54
C THR A 979 -42.28 31.77 -21.02
N ILE A 980 -42.85 31.02 -20.08
CA ILE A 980 -44.00 30.15 -20.36
C ILE A 980 -45.25 31.01 -20.19
N HIS A 981 -46.05 31.11 -21.24
CA HIS A 981 -47.24 31.96 -21.31
C HIS A 981 -48.49 31.10 -21.48
N GLY A 982 -49.63 31.59 -20.99
CA GLY A 982 -50.91 30.97 -21.18
C GLY A 982 -52.05 31.92 -20.82
N ASP A 983 -53.15 31.78 -21.54
CA ASP A 983 -54.40 32.47 -21.28
C ASP A 983 -55.42 31.48 -20.72
N ILE A 984 -56.23 31.94 -19.76
CA ILE A 984 -57.28 31.14 -19.11
C ILE A 984 -58.58 31.93 -19.13
N GLY A 985 -59.63 31.36 -19.70
CA GLY A 985 -60.98 31.91 -19.72
C GLY A 985 -62.04 30.97 -19.15
N ASP A 986 -63.26 31.47 -19.04
CA ASP A 986 -64.45 30.72 -18.59
C ASP A 986 -65.37 30.27 -19.74
N GLY A 987 -64.90 30.43 -20.99
CA GLY A 987 -65.67 30.21 -22.22
C GLY A 987 -66.58 31.37 -22.62
N THR A 988 -66.64 32.45 -21.82
CA THR A 988 -67.37 33.70 -22.12
C THR A 988 -66.50 34.95 -21.92
N ASN A 989 -65.62 34.97 -20.92
CA ASN A 989 -64.71 36.05 -20.57
C ASN A 989 -63.32 35.50 -20.21
N TRP A 990 -62.30 36.31 -20.45
CA TRP A 990 -60.95 36.04 -19.95
C TRP A 990 -60.92 36.14 -18.43
N ILE A 991 -60.43 35.10 -17.76
CA ILE A 991 -60.11 35.13 -16.32
C ILE A 991 -58.74 35.78 -16.13
N THR A 992 -57.77 35.36 -16.93
CA THR A 992 -56.43 35.96 -16.99
C THR A 992 -55.83 35.74 -18.39
N VAL A 993 -55.13 36.75 -18.90
CA VAL A 993 -54.37 36.71 -20.17
C VAL A 993 -52.85 36.77 -19.91
N SER A 994 -52.45 36.37 -18.71
CA SER A 994 -51.09 36.50 -18.22
C SER A 994 -50.81 35.41 -17.20
N ALA A 995 -51.27 34.18 -17.46
CA ALA A 995 -50.91 33.04 -16.64
C ALA A 995 -49.46 32.65 -16.92
N ASN A 996 -48.51 33.49 -16.50
CA ASN A 996 -47.11 33.41 -16.92
C ASN A 996 -46.19 32.81 -15.85
N ALA A 997 -45.12 32.16 -16.30
CA ALA A 997 -43.95 31.82 -15.49
C ALA A 997 -42.67 32.33 -16.16
N ALA A 998 -41.81 33.00 -15.38
CA ALA A 998 -40.47 33.36 -15.84
C ALA A 998 -39.62 32.09 -15.93
N PHE A 999 -39.18 31.75 -17.14
CA PHE A 999 -38.36 30.58 -17.41
C PHE A 999 -37.56 30.76 -18.70
N THR A 1000 -36.24 30.90 -18.58
CA THR A 1000 -35.33 30.94 -19.73
C THR A 1000 -35.17 29.53 -20.29
N TYR A 1001 -35.57 29.34 -21.54
CA TYR A 1001 -35.46 28.09 -22.27
C TYR A 1001 -34.45 28.21 -23.41
N GLY A 1002 -33.58 27.21 -23.55
CA GLY A 1002 -32.72 27.04 -24.72
C GLY A 1002 -33.48 26.44 -25.90
N VAL A 1003 -33.01 26.73 -27.12
CA VAL A 1003 -33.45 26.00 -28.33
C VAL A 1003 -32.81 24.62 -28.36
N ASP A 1004 -33.42 23.67 -29.08
CA ASP A 1004 -32.92 22.31 -29.24
C ASP A 1004 -32.79 21.51 -27.93
N VAL A 1005 -33.57 21.91 -26.91
CA VAL A 1005 -33.65 21.23 -25.61
C VAL A 1005 -35.10 20.84 -25.32
N TRP A 1006 -35.31 19.61 -24.84
CA TRP A 1006 -36.61 19.12 -24.40
C TRP A 1006 -37.02 19.69 -23.04
N TYR A 1007 -38.25 20.18 -22.95
CA TYR A 1007 -38.90 20.63 -21.72
C TYR A 1007 -40.26 19.99 -21.57
N HIS A 1008 -40.60 19.55 -20.36
CA HIS A 1008 -41.96 19.17 -20.01
C HIS A 1008 -42.69 20.37 -19.42
N VAL A 1009 -43.75 20.84 -20.06
CA VAL A 1009 -44.53 22.01 -19.64
C VAL A 1009 -45.92 21.56 -19.21
N ALA A 1010 -46.36 21.98 -18.03
CA ALA A 1010 -47.70 21.64 -17.53
C ALA A 1010 -48.39 22.81 -16.80
N TYR A 1011 -49.68 23.01 -17.08
CA TYR A 1011 -50.58 23.89 -16.34
C TYR A 1011 -51.54 23.06 -15.51
N ALA A 1012 -51.48 23.16 -14.19
CA ALA A 1012 -52.49 22.61 -13.29
C ALA A 1012 -53.41 23.74 -12.80
N VAL A 1013 -54.68 23.70 -13.21
CA VAL A 1013 -55.66 24.77 -13.02
C VAL A 1013 -56.83 24.26 -12.18
N ASN A 1014 -57.25 25.06 -11.20
CA ASN A 1014 -58.44 24.78 -10.38
C ASN A 1014 -59.30 26.03 -10.25
N THR A 1015 -60.43 25.96 -9.55
CA THR A 1015 -61.36 27.10 -9.39
C THR A 1015 -60.80 28.29 -8.59
N THR A 1016 -59.64 28.13 -7.96
CA THR A 1016 -58.98 29.15 -7.13
C THR A 1016 -57.72 29.75 -7.76
N GLY A 1017 -57.24 29.21 -8.89
CA GLY A 1017 -55.99 29.62 -9.50
C GLY A 1017 -55.35 28.58 -10.41
N TYR A 1018 -54.08 28.81 -10.74
CA TYR A 1018 -53.27 27.93 -11.57
C TYR A 1018 -51.84 27.80 -11.03
N LYS A 1019 -51.18 26.72 -11.40
CA LYS A 1019 -49.75 26.47 -11.21
C LYS A 1019 -49.12 26.01 -12.53
N ILE A 1020 -47.91 26.48 -12.79
CA ILE A 1020 -47.15 26.21 -14.01
C ILE A 1020 -45.91 25.43 -13.61
N TYR A 1021 -45.66 24.31 -14.27
CA TYR A 1021 -44.54 23.43 -14.03
C TYR A 1021 -43.69 23.34 -15.27
N VAL A 1022 -42.37 23.37 -15.08
CA VAL A 1022 -41.39 23.02 -16.11
C VAL A 1022 -40.46 21.96 -15.54
N ASN A 1023 -40.32 20.84 -16.24
CA ASN A 1023 -39.48 19.70 -15.85
C ASN A 1023 -39.82 19.19 -14.43
N GLY A 1024 -41.10 18.92 -14.18
CA GLY A 1024 -41.60 18.45 -12.88
C GLY A 1024 -41.62 19.49 -11.77
N THR A 1025 -41.01 20.66 -11.96
CA THR A 1025 -40.83 21.68 -10.92
C THR A 1025 -41.73 22.89 -11.13
N GLN A 1026 -42.41 23.37 -10.09
CA GLN A 1026 -43.27 24.57 -10.17
C GLN A 1026 -42.43 25.82 -10.48
N LYS A 1027 -42.77 26.56 -11.54
CA LYS A 1027 -42.13 27.81 -11.97
C LYS A 1027 -43.02 29.05 -11.81
N GLY A 1028 -44.33 28.88 -11.82
CA GLY A 1028 -45.28 30.00 -11.69
C GLY A 1028 -46.59 29.59 -11.04
N SER A 1029 -47.33 30.58 -10.57
CA SER A 1029 -48.68 30.40 -10.03
C SER A 1029 -49.45 31.72 -10.03
N GLY A 1030 -50.78 31.63 -10.07
CA GLY A 1030 -51.67 32.78 -9.87
C GLY A 1030 -52.98 32.35 -9.22
N SER A 1031 -53.78 33.33 -8.82
CA SER A 1031 -55.05 33.10 -8.12
C SER A 1031 -56.19 33.83 -8.80
N PHE A 1032 -57.38 33.23 -8.75
CA PHE A 1032 -58.63 33.81 -9.20
C PHE A 1032 -59.80 33.16 -8.46
N ASN A 1033 -61.02 33.63 -8.66
CA ASN A 1033 -62.23 32.97 -8.16
C ASN A 1033 -63.25 32.88 -9.29
N ALA A 1034 -63.08 31.88 -10.13
CA ALA A 1034 -63.83 31.68 -11.37
C ALA A 1034 -63.85 30.18 -11.72
N ILE A 1035 -64.70 29.80 -12.66
CA ILE A 1035 -64.76 28.44 -13.18
C ILE A 1035 -64.06 28.44 -14.55
N PRO A 1036 -62.77 28.08 -14.61
CA PRO A 1036 -62.04 28.10 -15.86
C PRO A 1036 -62.52 26.96 -16.77
N VAL A 1037 -62.41 27.16 -18.08
CA VAL A 1037 -62.85 26.21 -19.10
C VAL A 1037 -61.73 26.03 -20.10
N VAL A 1038 -61.22 24.80 -20.22
CA VAL A 1038 -60.27 24.47 -21.28
C VAL A 1038 -61.04 24.22 -22.58
N MET A 1039 -62.13 23.45 -22.59
CA MET A 1039 -62.91 23.23 -23.81
C MET A 1039 -64.38 22.87 -23.55
N ASN A 1040 -65.20 23.01 -24.58
CA ASN A 1040 -66.58 22.56 -24.64
C ASN A 1040 -66.91 21.98 -26.02
N GLY A 1041 -68.08 21.36 -26.18
CA GLY A 1041 -68.50 20.71 -27.43
C GLY A 1041 -68.64 21.59 -28.68
N SER A 1042 -68.30 22.89 -28.60
CA SER A 1042 -68.24 23.80 -29.75
C SER A 1042 -66.83 24.26 -30.11
N GLN A 1043 -65.81 23.85 -29.34
CA GLN A 1043 -64.41 24.23 -29.57
C GLN A 1043 -63.64 23.05 -30.16
N SER A 1044 -62.66 23.34 -31.01
CA SER A 1044 -61.66 22.34 -31.42
C SER A 1044 -60.39 22.53 -30.60
N VAL A 1045 -59.65 21.44 -30.40
CA VAL A 1045 -58.30 21.48 -29.81
C VAL A 1045 -57.30 21.49 -30.94
N VAL A 1046 -56.31 22.37 -30.86
CA VAL A 1046 -55.22 22.50 -31.82
C VAL A 1046 -53.90 22.37 -31.07
N ILE A 1047 -53.06 21.45 -31.51
CA ILE A 1047 -51.69 21.26 -31.00
C ILE A 1047 -50.74 21.81 -32.05
N GLY A 1048 -49.77 22.62 -31.61
CA GLY A 1048 -48.75 23.22 -32.47
C GLY A 1048 -49.16 24.49 -33.23
N SER A 1049 -50.40 24.99 -33.09
CA SER A 1049 -50.86 26.22 -33.75
C SER A 1049 -52.03 26.88 -33.00
N GLU A 1050 -52.32 28.14 -33.33
CA GLU A 1050 -53.56 28.83 -32.99
C GLU A 1050 -54.20 29.45 -34.22
N ASN A 1051 -55.48 29.13 -34.45
CA ASN A 1051 -56.20 29.53 -35.64
C ASN A 1051 -56.18 31.05 -35.87
N GLY A 1052 -55.50 31.49 -36.93
CA GLY A 1052 -55.48 32.88 -37.40
C GLY A 1052 -54.38 33.77 -36.80
N THR A 1053 -53.35 33.20 -36.17
CA THR A 1053 -52.17 33.91 -35.64
C THR A 1053 -50.87 33.49 -36.34
N PHE A 1054 -49.77 34.23 -36.17
CA PHE A 1054 -48.43 33.87 -36.68
C PHE A 1054 -47.57 33.20 -35.59
N GLU A 1055 -48.20 32.38 -34.75
CA GLU A 1055 -47.60 31.80 -33.53
C GLU A 1055 -47.43 30.27 -33.63
N ASP A 1056 -47.36 29.75 -34.85
CA ASP A 1056 -47.17 28.32 -35.13
C ASP A 1056 -45.91 27.79 -34.45
N PHE A 1057 -45.99 26.57 -33.94
CA PHE A 1057 -44.90 25.92 -33.23
C PHE A 1057 -43.78 25.58 -34.21
N TYR A 1058 -42.55 25.86 -33.80
CA TYR A 1058 -41.36 25.50 -34.56
C TYR A 1058 -40.48 24.60 -33.70
N GLY A 1059 -40.50 23.30 -33.98
CA GLY A 1059 -39.81 22.27 -33.20
C GLY A 1059 -40.59 20.98 -33.05
N PHE A 1060 -40.32 20.21 -32.00
CA PHE A 1060 -40.99 18.94 -31.71
C PHE A 1060 -41.96 19.07 -30.53
N ILE A 1061 -43.13 18.45 -30.65
CA ILE A 1061 -44.09 18.27 -29.54
C ILE A 1061 -44.30 16.77 -29.34
N ASP A 1062 -44.43 16.37 -28.08
CA ASP A 1062 -44.63 14.99 -27.66
C ASP A 1062 -45.47 14.89 -26.36
N ASP A 1063 -46.04 13.70 -26.07
CA ASP A 1063 -46.79 13.34 -24.87
C ASP A 1063 -47.85 14.36 -24.41
N VAL A 1064 -48.76 14.72 -25.31
CA VAL A 1064 -49.82 15.69 -25.02
C VAL A 1064 -50.90 15.02 -24.17
N ARG A 1065 -51.12 15.57 -22.97
CA ARG A 1065 -52.16 15.07 -22.05
C ARG A 1065 -53.06 16.16 -21.51
N VAL A 1066 -54.35 15.83 -21.38
CA VAL A 1066 -55.36 16.69 -20.75
C VAL A 1066 -56.13 15.90 -19.69
N TYR A 1067 -56.19 16.40 -18.47
CA TYR A 1067 -56.87 15.76 -17.34
C TYR A 1067 -58.05 16.62 -16.86
N ARG A 1068 -59.07 15.99 -16.27
CA ARG A 1068 -60.19 16.67 -15.56
C ARG A 1068 -59.90 16.97 -14.09
N ARG A 1069 -58.62 16.93 -13.71
CA ARG A 1069 -58.13 17.19 -12.37
C ARG A 1069 -56.97 18.17 -12.47
N ALA A 1070 -56.83 19.01 -11.47
CA ALA A 1070 -55.57 19.70 -11.23
C ALA A 1070 -54.64 18.69 -10.57
N LEU A 1071 -53.72 18.12 -11.35
CA LEU A 1071 -52.76 17.15 -10.86
C LEU A 1071 -51.85 17.75 -9.78
N SER A 1072 -51.41 16.91 -8.85
CA SER A 1072 -50.46 17.32 -7.82
C SER A 1072 -49.05 17.53 -8.40
N GLN A 1073 -48.18 18.19 -7.64
CA GLN A 1073 -46.77 18.31 -8.02
C GLN A 1073 -46.10 16.94 -8.17
N LYS A 1074 -46.48 15.98 -7.32
CA LYS A 1074 -45.86 14.65 -7.32
C LYS A 1074 -46.28 13.83 -8.55
N GLU A 1075 -47.54 13.90 -8.97
CA GLU A 1075 -47.99 13.32 -10.24
C GLU A 1075 -47.25 13.92 -11.44
N ILE A 1076 -47.14 15.26 -11.49
CA ILE A 1076 -46.45 15.96 -12.58
C ILE A 1076 -44.95 15.57 -12.61
N GLN A 1077 -44.33 15.42 -11.44
CA GLN A 1077 -42.95 14.95 -11.33
C GLN A 1077 -42.80 13.49 -11.81
N ASN A 1078 -43.69 12.59 -11.42
CA ASN A 1078 -43.66 11.19 -11.86
C ASN A 1078 -43.81 11.08 -13.38
N ILE A 1079 -44.71 11.87 -13.98
CA ILE A 1079 -44.88 11.94 -15.45
C ILE A 1079 -43.59 12.46 -16.12
N TYR A 1080 -43.00 13.52 -15.60
CA TYR A 1080 -41.72 14.06 -16.09
C TYR A 1080 -40.55 13.06 -16.01
N GLU A 1081 -40.51 12.25 -14.95
CA GLU A 1081 -39.50 11.20 -14.74
C GLU A 1081 -39.75 9.93 -15.57
N GLY A 1082 -40.84 9.86 -16.33
CA GLY A 1082 -41.22 8.67 -17.12
C GLY A 1082 -41.78 7.53 -16.27
N LYS A 1083 -42.16 7.78 -15.01
CA LYS A 1083 -42.77 6.79 -14.10
C LYS A 1083 -44.26 6.63 -14.38
N THR A 1084 -44.59 6.26 -15.61
CA THR A 1084 -45.97 6.13 -16.09
C THR A 1084 -46.66 4.83 -15.64
N ASN A 1085 -45.92 3.93 -14.99
CA ASN A 1085 -46.40 2.68 -14.40
C ASN A 1085 -46.73 2.79 -12.90
N GLU A 1086 -46.72 4.00 -12.32
CA GLU A 1086 -46.99 4.22 -10.90
C GLU A 1086 -47.97 5.38 -10.63
N ILE A 1087 -48.86 5.22 -9.66
CA ILE A 1087 -49.66 6.29 -9.03
C ILE A 1087 -49.21 6.44 -7.58
N ASP A 1088 -48.91 7.67 -7.17
CA ASP A 1088 -48.49 7.98 -5.80
C ASP A 1088 -49.67 7.83 -4.83
N ALA A 1089 -49.38 7.33 -3.62
CA ALA A 1089 -50.37 7.12 -2.57
C ALA A 1089 -51.24 8.35 -2.29
N GLN A 1090 -50.66 9.55 -2.42
CA GLN A 1090 -51.34 10.82 -2.16
C GLN A 1090 -52.53 11.07 -3.12
N GLU A 1091 -52.63 10.33 -4.21
CA GLU A 1091 -53.69 10.47 -5.22
C GLU A 1091 -54.87 9.52 -5.00
N THR A 1092 -54.73 8.60 -4.05
CA THR A 1092 -55.72 7.56 -3.77
C THR A 1092 -56.63 7.93 -2.61
N ILE A 1093 -57.91 7.60 -2.72
CA ILE A 1093 -58.91 7.79 -1.66
C ILE A 1093 -59.63 6.47 -1.41
N THR A 1094 -59.97 6.19 -0.14
CA THR A 1094 -60.76 5.01 0.24
C THR A 1094 -62.03 4.91 -0.61
N GLY A 1095 -62.21 3.76 -1.25
CA GLY A 1095 -63.32 3.46 -2.16
C GLY A 1095 -62.99 3.63 -3.64
N ASP A 1096 -61.84 4.20 -4.00
CA ASP A 1096 -61.38 4.27 -5.39
C ASP A 1096 -61.18 2.87 -5.98
N VAL A 1097 -61.56 2.68 -7.24
CA VAL A 1097 -61.33 1.44 -8.00
C VAL A 1097 -60.45 1.74 -9.20
N TRP A 1098 -59.21 1.29 -9.14
CA TRP A 1098 -58.16 1.56 -10.11
C TRP A 1098 -57.95 0.39 -11.08
N SER A 1099 -57.65 0.72 -12.34
CA SER A 1099 -57.20 -0.22 -13.36
C SER A 1099 -56.32 0.51 -14.37
N VAL A 1100 -55.47 -0.20 -15.11
CA VAL A 1100 -54.63 0.39 -16.15
C VAL A 1100 -54.82 -0.39 -17.45
N ALA A 1101 -55.08 0.33 -18.54
CA ALA A 1101 -54.94 -0.22 -19.88
C ALA A 1101 -53.53 0.05 -20.39
N ILE A 1102 -52.90 -0.96 -20.98
CA ILE A 1102 -51.54 -0.89 -21.48
C ILE A 1102 -51.50 -1.38 -22.93
N THR A 1103 -50.93 -0.57 -23.82
CA THR A 1103 -50.78 -0.88 -25.25
C THR A 1103 -49.29 -0.94 -25.59
N PRO A 1104 -48.75 -2.10 -26.01
CA PRO A 1104 -47.37 -2.18 -26.48
C PRO A 1104 -47.25 -1.48 -27.84
N ASN A 1105 -46.12 -0.82 -28.08
CA ASN A 1105 -45.84 -0.12 -29.32
C ASN A 1105 -44.38 -0.37 -29.74
N ASN A 1106 -44.10 -0.54 -31.04
CA ASN A 1106 -42.75 -0.84 -31.56
C ASN A 1106 -42.07 0.34 -32.29
N GLY A 1107 -42.52 1.56 -32.04
CA GLY A 1107 -42.08 2.82 -32.67
C GLY A 1107 -42.82 3.17 -33.97
N THR A 1108 -43.63 2.26 -34.53
CA THR A 1108 -44.43 2.54 -35.74
C THR A 1108 -45.85 1.99 -35.70
N GLN A 1109 -46.10 0.96 -34.88
CA GLN A 1109 -47.38 0.27 -34.78
C GLN A 1109 -47.70 -0.06 -33.32
N ASP A 1110 -48.98 -0.20 -33.04
CA ASP A 1110 -49.50 -0.68 -31.76
C ASP A 1110 -49.78 -2.19 -31.80
N GLY A 1111 -49.54 -2.87 -30.69
CA GLY A 1111 -50.06 -4.21 -30.42
C GLY A 1111 -51.39 -4.19 -29.69
N ALA A 1112 -51.80 -5.35 -29.18
CA ALA A 1112 -53.08 -5.47 -28.49
C ALA A 1112 -53.05 -4.83 -27.09
N THR A 1113 -53.99 -3.92 -26.82
CA THR A 1113 -54.19 -3.36 -25.48
C THR A 1113 -54.68 -4.43 -24.49
N VAL A 1114 -54.05 -4.49 -23.32
CA VAL A 1114 -54.44 -5.36 -22.20
C VAL A 1114 -54.83 -4.49 -21.01
N ILE A 1115 -55.82 -4.92 -20.23
CA ILE A 1115 -56.27 -4.21 -19.02
C ILE A 1115 -55.88 -5.03 -17.79
N SER A 1116 -55.33 -4.37 -16.77
CA SER A 1116 -54.99 -4.97 -15.48
C SER A 1116 -56.22 -5.50 -14.73
N ASN A 1117 -56.00 -6.15 -13.58
CA ASN A 1117 -57.04 -6.32 -12.58
C ASN A 1117 -57.54 -4.97 -12.04
N ASN A 1118 -58.77 -4.96 -11.50
CA ASN A 1118 -59.26 -3.86 -10.69
C ASN A 1118 -58.65 -3.95 -9.28
N LEU A 1119 -58.17 -2.82 -8.76
CA LEU A 1119 -57.66 -2.68 -7.39
C LEU A 1119 -58.51 -1.66 -6.64
N THR A 1120 -59.13 -2.07 -5.53
CA THR A 1120 -59.98 -1.19 -4.70
C THR A 1120 -59.22 -0.71 -3.48
N ILE A 1121 -59.18 0.60 -3.26
CA ILE A 1121 -58.54 1.23 -2.11
C ILE A 1121 -59.45 1.11 -0.88
N VAL A 1122 -58.91 0.64 0.25
CA VAL A 1122 -59.66 0.34 1.49
C VAL A 1122 -59.32 1.25 2.67
#